data_AF-A0A8C1XM34-F1
#
_entry.id   AF-A0A8C1XM34-F1
#
_cell.length_a   1.000
_cell.length_b   1.000
_cell.length_c   1.000
_cell.angle_alpha   90.00
_cell.angle_beta   90.00
_cell.angle_gamma   90.00
#
_symmetry.space_group_name_H-M   'P 1'
#
loop_
_entity.id
_entity.type
_entity.pdbx_description
1 polymer ?
#
loop_
_entity_poly.entity_id
_entity_poly.type
_entity_poly.pdbx_seq_one_letter_code
_entity_poly.pdbx_strand_id
1 'polypeptide(L)'
;MSSDNTDVLIDEDLDYNESRTPVSTGMSFSSSRRGVTVSFHNINYSVKMKSGFMFKRKVTQKNILIDGIMRPGLNAILGATGSGKSSFLDVLAARKDPAGLSGEVLIDGAPQPPNFKCLSGYVVQDDVVMGTLTVRENLRFSAALRLPKSIRQRVKDEKIEKLIQELGLSKVADSRVGTQLIRGISGGERKRTNIGMELIIDPPVLFLDEPTTGLDASTANSVLMLLKSMADSGRTIILSIHQPRYSIYQQFDSLTLLVGGRLVYHGPAQGTLDYFSQLGYTCQPHNNPADFFLDVINGDSTAVALNNLNFNGAPEPTPESILECIEDRLVEEYKNSAIYNQTKRELERIVQGQDNSTRPKSRTITYSTSFCHQFNWVLRRTFRNRMLNRQTLFAQIGVVIFLALVVGAIFFGVEDNLSGIQNRRGALFFITTNQCFSSISSAELFITERKLFVHEYISGYYRVSVYFLSKVLSDILFLRTIPGIVFSCVAYWMIGLKASVETFFIFLFSIVLVSYTATSMTLAISADQTAVGIANIFMTISFVIMMIFSGLLVNLPSVADWLNWLKYLSIPRYGLTAVEINEFTGLIFCDTKNTTRIERQVCSTGEDFLSEQGIDYSTWGLWQNHLALGIMTLIFLIIAYLKLRFIKKFT
;
A
#
# COMPACT_ATOMS: atom_id res chain seq x y z
N MET A 1 -28.59 -65.32 11.52
CA MET A 1 -30.05 -65.57 11.33
C MET A 1 -30.55 -64.43 10.47
N SER A 2 -30.43 -64.62 9.14
CA SER A 2 -31.54 -64.84 8.16
C SER A 2 -32.09 -63.49 7.68
N SER A 3 -31.74 -62.99 6.48
CA SER A 3 -32.30 -63.36 5.14
C SER A 3 -33.81 -63.01 5.07
N ASP A 4 -34.44 -62.40 4.07
CA ASP A 4 -34.25 -62.05 2.63
C ASP A 4 -35.23 -60.86 2.34
N ASN A 5 -35.00 -59.89 1.45
CA ASN A 5 -34.99 -59.88 -0.03
C ASN A 5 -36.36 -60.06 -0.72
N THR A 6 -36.80 -59.05 -1.49
CA THR A 6 -37.66 -59.05 -2.73
C THR A 6 -37.85 -57.57 -3.16
N ASP A 7 -37.29 -57.06 -4.27
CA ASP A 7 -37.66 -57.18 -5.70
C ASP A 7 -39.08 -56.65 -6.03
N VAL A 8 -39.46 -56.01 -7.15
CA VAL A 8 -38.95 -55.34 -8.40
C VAL A 8 -40.25 -54.88 -9.13
N LEU A 9 -40.21 -53.89 -10.05
CA LEU A 9 -41.07 -53.60 -11.26
C LEU A 9 -41.00 -52.07 -11.54
N ILE A 10 -40.46 -51.47 -12.63
CA ILE A 10 -40.56 -51.63 -14.11
C ILE A 10 -42.04 -51.52 -14.55
N ASP A 11 -42.53 -50.59 -15.39
CA ASP A 11 -42.00 -49.97 -16.62
C ASP A 11 -42.79 -48.71 -17.07
N GLU A 12 -42.33 -48.11 -18.18
CA GLU A 12 -43.08 -47.46 -19.29
C GLU A 12 -42.85 -45.96 -19.66
N ASP A 13 -42.30 -45.83 -20.88
CA ASP A 13 -41.93 -44.69 -21.70
C ASP A 13 -43.12 -43.88 -22.27
N LEU A 14 -42.86 -42.61 -22.62
CA LEU A 14 -43.49 -41.95 -23.77
C LEU A 14 -42.52 -40.94 -24.43
N ASP A 15 -42.13 -41.26 -25.66
CA ASP A 15 -41.39 -40.43 -26.62
C ASP A 15 -42.20 -39.23 -27.13
N TYR A 16 -41.52 -38.09 -27.37
CA TYR A 16 -41.81 -37.22 -28.52
C TYR A 16 -40.56 -36.41 -28.90
N ASN A 17 -40.19 -36.52 -30.18
CA ASN A 17 -38.98 -36.02 -30.82
C ASN A 17 -39.26 -34.65 -31.48
N GLU A 18 -38.38 -33.65 -31.34
CA GLU A 18 -38.13 -32.65 -32.41
C GLU A 18 -36.84 -31.83 -32.20
N SER A 19 -35.83 -32.23 -32.98
CA SER A 19 -34.73 -31.47 -33.59
C SER A 19 -34.47 -30.00 -33.20
N ARG A 20 -33.35 -29.77 -32.49
CA ARG A 20 -32.44 -28.63 -32.73
C ARG A 20 -30.99 -29.05 -32.47
N THR A 21 -30.19 -29.14 -33.52
CA THR A 21 -28.73 -29.32 -33.48
C THR A 21 -28.03 -28.08 -32.90
N PRO A 22 -27.09 -28.23 -31.96
CA PRO A 22 -25.95 -27.33 -31.84
C PRO A 22 -24.68 -28.05 -32.26
N VAL A 23 -23.96 -27.40 -33.17
CA VAL A 23 -22.65 -27.75 -33.70
C VAL A 23 -21.69 -28.19 -32.58
N SER A 24 -21.20 -29.42 -32.66
CA SER A 24 -20.18 -29.97 -31.77
C SER A 24 -18.79 -29.45 -32.16
N THR A 25 -18.35 -28.35 -31.58
CA THR A 25 -16.91 -28.02 -31.50
C THR A 25 -16.31 -28.78 -30.33
N GLY A 26 -15.89 -30.01 -30.60
CA GLY A 26 -15.09 -30.80 -29.67
C GLY A 26 -13.70 -30.18 -29.48
N MET A 27 -13.53 -29.39 -28.42
CA MET A 27 -12.21 -29.17 -27.82
C MET A 27 -12.03 -30.22 -26.72
N SER A 28 -11.34 -31.30 -27.08
CA SER A 28 -10.86 -32.31 -26.15
C SER A 28 -9.87 -31.69 -25.17
N PHE A 29 -10.31 -31.48 -23.93
CA PHE A 29 -9.41 -31.18 -22.81
C PHE A 29 -8.60 -32.45 -22.48
N SER A 30 -7.48 -32.61 -23.17
CA SER A 30 -6.38 -33.49 -22.77
C SER A 30 -5.15 -32.63 -22.43
N SER A 31 -5.26 -31.81 -21.39
CA SER A 31 -4.11 -31.02 -20.94
C SER A 31 -3.18 -31.87 -20.07
N SER A 32 -2.16 -32.47 -20.70
CA SER A 32 -0.92 -32.79 -19.98
C SER A 32 -0.46 -31.50 -19.29
N ARG A 33 -0.29 -31.52 -17.96
CA ARG A 33 0.06 -30.34 -17.15
C ARG A 33 1.46 -29.83 -17.53
N ARG A 34 1.56 -28.96 -18.55
CA ARG A 34 2.79 -28.24 -18.91
C ARG A 34 2.88 -26.99 -18.05
N GLY A 35 3.95 -26.84 -17.28
CA GLY A 35 4.25 -25.59 -16.59
C GLY A 35 4.65 -24.48 -17.57
N VAL A 36 4.67 -23.24 -17.09
CA VAL A 36 4.88 -22.05 -17.92
C VAL A 36 6.36 -21.67 -18.05
N THR A 37 6.84 -21.43 -19.26
CA THR A 37 8.22 -20.99 -19.51
C THR A 37 8.29 -19.47 -19.60
N VAL A 38 9.19 -18.85 -18.84
CA VAL A 38 9.48 -17.41 -18.89
C VAL A 38 10.76 -17.20 -19.67
N SER A 39 10.71 -16.43 -20.76
CA SER A 39 11.91 -16.07 -21.54
C SER A 39 12.07 -14.55 -21.58
N PHE A 40 13.30 -14.07 -21.45
CA PHE A 40 13.63 -12.65 -21.47
C PHE A 40 14.73 -12.40 -22.49
N HIS A 41 14.48 -11.40 -23.35
CA HIS A 41 15.25 -11.12 -24.56
C HIS A 41 15.72 -9.68 -24.56
N ASN A 42 17.04 -9.49 -24.63
CA ASN A 42 17.76 -8.23 -24.68
C ASN A 42 17.22 -7.19 -23.69
N ILE A 43 16.92 -7.65 -22.48
CA ILE A 43 16.49 -6.75 -21.40
C ILE A 43 17.62 -5.76 -21.17
N ASN A 44 17.30 -4.47 -21.22
CA ASN A 44 18.17 -3.40 -20.73
C ASN A 44 17.33 -2.50 -19.84
N TYR A 45 17.75 -2.29 -18.59
CA TYR A 45 17.08 -1.38 -17.69
C TYR A 45 18.04 -0.34 -17.15
N SER A 46 17.69 0.93 -17.30
CA SER A 46 18.47 2.07 -16.81
C SER A 46 17.75 2.81 -15.68
N VAL A 47 18.33 2.77 -14.49
CA VAL A 47 17.82 3.54 -13.34
C VAL A 47 18.61 4.83 -13.22
N LYS A 48 17.93 5.98 -13.19
CA LYS A 48 18.55 7.26 -12.81
C LYS A 48 18.66 7.33 -11.30
N MET A 49 19.79 6.88 -10.75
CA MET A 49 20.07 7.07 -9.33
C MET A 49 20.41 8.54 -9.06
N LYS A 50 19.71 9.16 -8.11
CA LYS A 50 20.02 10.52 -7.65
C LYS A 50 20.88 10.40 -6.40
N SER A 51 22.18 10.67 -6.53
CA SER A 51 23.09 10.77 -5.39
C SER A 51 23.73 12.17 -5.33
N GLY A 52 23.83 12.73 -4.12
CA GLY A 52 24.44 14.04 -3.85
C GLY A 52 23.49 15.13 -3.33
N PHE A 53 24.04 16.10 -2.60
CA PHE A 53 23.33 17.29 -2.13
C PHE A 53 22.99 18.22 -3.32
N MET A 54 21.99 19.08 -3.14
CA MET A 54 21.19 19.81 -4.15
C MET A 54 21.91 20.35 -5.42
N PHE A 55 23.23 20.61 -5.38
CA PHE A 55 24.04 21.21 -6.45
C PHE A 55 25.09 20.30 -7.11
N LYS A 56 25.31 19.05 -6.65
CA LYS A 56 26.21 18.08 -7.30
C LYS A 56 25.52 16.73 -7.45
N ARG A 57 24.52 16.68 -8.34
CA ARG A 57 23.74 15.48 -8.62
C ARG A 57 24.51 14.60 -9.62
N LYS A 58 25.04 13.46 -9.18
CA LYS A 58 25.57 12.42 -10.08
C LYS A 58 24.40 11.51 -10.48
N VAL A 59 24.18 11.36 -11.78
CA VAL A 59 23.20 10.41 -12.33
C VAL A 59 23.99 9.20 -12.82
N THR A 60 23.96 8.12 -12.04
CA THR A 60 24.57 6.85 -12.47
C THR A 60 23.52 6.05 -13.22
N GLN A 61 23.83 5.61 -14.44
CA GLN A 61 23.04 4.61 -15.17
C GLN A 61 23.66 3.24 -14.91
N LYS A 62 22.90 2.31 -14.33
CA LYS A 62 23.23 0.89 -14.36
C LYS A 62 22.46 0.29 -15.52
N ASN A 63 23.13 -0.41 -16.43
CA ASN A 63 22.50 -1.12 -17.55
C ASN A 63 22.39 -2.59 -17.18
N ILE A 64 21.16 -3.09 -17.09
CA ILE A 64 20.92 -4.51 -16.83
C ILE A 64 20.77 -5.24 -18.16
N LEU A 65 21.85 -5.76 -18.76
CA LEU A 65 21.77 -6.48 -20.05
C LEU A 65 21.67 -7.99 -19.82
N ILE A 66 20.50 -8.59 -20.05
CA ILE A 66 20.26 -10.00 -19.71
C ILE A 66 19.38 -10.72 -20.75
N ASP A 67 19.83 -11.91 -21.16
CA ASP A 67 19.13 -12.89 -22.00
C ASP A 67 19.03 -14.23 -21.25
N GLY A 68 17.90 -14.93 -21.34
CA GLY A 68 17.74 -16.24 -20.70
C GLY A 68 16.32 -16.80 -20.64
N ILE A 69 16.22 -18.04 -20.16
CA ILE A 69 15.01 -18.86 -20.12
C ILE A 69 14.88 -19.51 -18.74
N MET A 70 13.73 -19.30 -18.08
CA MET A 70 13.36 -19.94 -16.83
C MET A 70 12.17 -20.88 -17.06
N ARG A 71 12.44 -22.17 -16.92
CA ARG A 71 11.45 -23.25 -17.12
C ARG A 71 10.71 -23.58 -15.81
N PRO A 72 9.63 -24.38 -15.88
CA PRO A 72 8.99 -24.94 -14.69
C PRO A 72 10.00 -25.63 -13.79
N GLY A 73 10.02 -25.25 -12.51
CA GLY A 73 11.12 -25.54 -11.61
C GLY A 73 11.42 -24.36 -10.67
N LEU A 74 12.41 -24.57 -9.82
CA LEU A 74 12.93 -23.61 -8.86
C LEU A 74 14.14 -22.88 -9.46
N ASN A 75 13.91 -21.67 -9.94
CA ASN A 75 14.90 -20.82 -10.60
C ASN A 75 15.43 -19.78 -9.61
N ALA A 76 16.73 -19.81 -9.32
CA ALA A 76 17.38 -18.91 -8.38
C ALA A 76 18.19 -17.82 -9.08
N ILE A 77 18.07 -16.59 -8.58
CA ILE A 77 18.89 -15.42 -8.98
C ILE A 77 19.80 -15.07 -7.80
N LEU A 78 21.10 -15.21 -8.00
CA LEU A 78 22.13 -14.98 -7.00
C LEU A 78 23.11 -13.89 -7.49
N GLY A 79 23.73 -13.18 -6.55
CA GLY A 79 24.65 -12.09 -6.86
C GLY A 79 24.86 -11.17 -5.67
N ALA A 80 25.88 -10.32 -5.77
CA ALA A 80 26.27 -9.38 -4.72
C ALA A 80 25.16 -8.39 -4.34
N THR A 81 25.30 -7.73 -3.19
CA THR A 81 24.40 -6.62 -2.83
C THR A 81 24.56 -5.49 -3.85
N GLY A 82 23.44 -4.99 -4.38
CA GLY A 82 23.46 -3.95 -5.41
C GLY A 82 23.77 -4.42 -6.84
N SER A 83 23.87 -5.73 -7.08
CA SER A 83 24.07 -6.32 -8.42
C SER A 83 22.84 -6.27 -9.33
N GLY A 84 21.68 -5.83 -8.81
CA GLY A 84 20.46 -5.66 -9.59
C GLY A 84 19.47 -6.82 -9.53
N LYS A 85 19.63 -7.79 -8.61
CA LYS A 85 18.71 -8.94 -8.42
C LYS A 85 17.23 -8.55 -8.34
N SER A 86 16.86 -7.74 -7.34
CA SER A 86 15.47 -7.29 -7.15
C SER A 86 14.98 -6.45 -8.32
N SER A 87 15.85 -5.62 -8.91
CA SER A 87 15.50 -4.86 -10.12
C SER A 87 15.19 -5.77 -11.30
N PHE A 88 15.98 -6.82 -11.52
CA PHE A 88 15.76 -7.80 -12.58
C PHE A 88 14.47 -8.60 -12.33
N LEU A 89 14.26 -9.05 -11.09
CA LEU A 89 13.04 -9.75 -10.68
C LEU A 89 11.78 -8.88 -10.89
N ASP A 90 11.85 -7.59 -10.55
CA ASP A 90 10.77 -6.63 -10.80
C ASP A 90 10.50 -6.44 -12.30
N VAL A 91 11.53 -6.45 -13.15
CA VAL A 91 11.37 -6.37 -14.62
C VAL A 91 10.62 -7.60 -15.12
N LEU A 92 11.03 -8.81 -14.70
CA LEU A 92 10.35 -10.06 -15.08
C LEU A 92 8.89 -10.08 -14.63
N ALA A 93 8.59 -9.50 -13.47
CA ALA A 93 7.22 -9.41 -12.92
C ALA A 93 6.38 -8.26 -13.51
N ALA A 94 6.90 -7.50 -14.48
CA ALA A 94 6.30 -6.28 -15.03
C ALA A 94 6.10 -5.15 -13.99
N ARG A 95 6.82 -5.19 -12.87
CA ARG A 95 6.69 -4.26 -11.73
C ARG A 95 7.67 -3.07 -11.77
N LYS A 96 8.50 -2.93 -12.81
CA LYS A 96 9.26 -1.69 -13.06
C LYS A 96 8.53 -0.68 -13.93
N ASP A 97 8.96 0.58 -13.80
CA ASP A 97 8.59 1.64 -14.74
C ASP A 97 9.10 1.27 -16.15
N PRO A 98 8.24 1.23 -17.18
CA PRO A 98 8.68 1.02 -18.55
C PRO A 98 9.63 2.13 -19.05
N ALA A 99 9.65 3.31 -18.42
CA ALA A 99 10.60 4.35 -18.75
C ALA A 99 12.04 3.89 -18.44
N GLY A 100 12.82 3.66 -19.49
CA GLY A 100 14.20 3.18 -19.39
C GLY A 100 14.38 1.66 -19.47
N LEU A 101 13.30 0.91 -19.75
CA LEU A 101 13.33 -0.52 -20.07
C LEU A 101 13.31 -0.72 -21.60
N SER A 102 14.27 -1.48 -22.13
CA SER A 102 14.22 -2.07 -23.47
C SER A 102 14.32 -3.59 -23.40
N GLY A 103 14.00 -4.27 -24.50
CA GLY A 103 13.87 -5.73 -24.56
C GLY A 103 12.44 -6.20 -24.32
N GLU A 104 12.24 -7.52 -24.31
CA GLU A 104 10.94 -8.14 -24.13
C GLU A 104 10.99 -9.34 -23.18
N VAL A 105 9.93 -9.48 -22.38
CA VAL A 105 9.69 -10.67 -21.56
C VAL A 105 8.47 -11.38 -22.12
N LEU A 106 8.64 -12.66 -22.43
CA LEU A 106 7.61 -13.53 -22.97
C LEU A 106 7.27 -14.65 -21.98
N ILE A 107 6.01 -15.05 -21.99
CA ILE A 107 5.42 -16.12 -21.18
C ILE A 107 4.89 -17.15 -22.19
N ASP A 108 5.48 -18.34 -22.22
CA ASP A 108 5.23 -19.38 -23.24
C ASP A 108 5.32 -18.84 -24.69
N GLY A 109 6.30 -17.96 -24.94
CA GLY A 109 6.51 -17.31 -26.23
C GLY A 109 5.57 -16.15 -26.57
N ALA A 110 4.52 -15.92 -25.76
CA ALA A 110 3.61 -14.79 -25.92
C ALA A 110 4.03 -13.58 -25.07
N PRO A 111 3.78 -12.33 -25.51
CA PRO A 111 4.06 -11.16 -24.69
C PRO A 111 3.21 -11.15 -23.42
N GLN A 112 3.76 -10.56 -22.35
CA GLN A 112 3.04 -10.43 -21.08
C GLN A 112 1.68 -9.74 -21.29
N PRO A 113 0.57 -10.33 -20.81
CA PRO A 113 -0.74 -9.72 -20.94
C PRO A 113 -0.78 -8.38 -20.18
N PRO A 114 -1.61 -7.41 -20.62
CA PRO A 114 -1.85 -6.15 -19.91
C PRO A 114 -2.10 -6.29 -18.40
N ASN A 115 -2.73 -7.39 -18.00
CA ASN A 115 -3.10 -7.74 -16.63
C ASN A 115 -2.14 -8.72 -15.96
N PHE A 116 -0.93 -8.91 -16.48
CA PHE A 116 0.02 -9.89 -15.95
C PHE A 116 0.22 -9.76 -14.43
N LYS A 117 0.22 -8.54 -13.91
CA LYS A 117 0.35 -8.26 -12.46
C LYS A 117 -0.75 -8.86 -11.58
N CYS A 118 -1.94 -9.05 -12.14
CA CYS A 118 -3.09 -9.65 -11.46
C CYS A 118 -3.11 -11.19 -11.62
N LEU A 119 -2.33 -11.72 -12.57
CA LEU A 119 -2.26 -13.13 -12.94
C LEU A 119 -1.01 -13.81 -12.38
N SER A 120 0.08 -13.08 -12.17
CA SER A 120 1.29 -13.57 -11.52
C SER A 120 1.27 -13.34 -10.01
N GLY A 121 1.93 -14.23 -9.28
CA GLY A 121 2.18 -14.08 -7.85
C GLY A 121 3.52 -13.38 -7.64
N TYR A 122 3.58 -12.40 -6.73
CA TYR A 122 4.85 -11.75 -6.38
C TYR A 122 4.93 -11.48 -4.89
N VAL A 123 5.86 -12.16 -4.24
CA VAL A 123 6.15 -12.01 -2.82
C VAL A 123 7.31 -11.03 -2.68
N VAL A 124 7.04 -9.87 -2.09
CA VAL A 124 8.03 -8.84 -1.78
C VAL A 124 8.99 -9.27 -0.67
N GLN A 125 10.16 -8.63 -0.59
CA GLN A 125 11.17 -8.86 0.45
C GLN A 125 10.60 -8.61 1.86
N ASP A 126 10.11 -7.40 2.11
CA ASP A 126 9.39 -7.04 3.33
C ASP A 126 8.05 -7.78 3.39
N ASP A 127 7.76 -8.49 4.49
CA ASP A 127 6.48 -9.18 4.62
C ASP A 127 5.31 -8.22 4.85
N VAL A 128 4.63 -7.88 3.75
CA VAL A 128 3.49 -6.98 3.73
C VAL A 128 2.19 -7.76 3.98
N VAL A 129 1.84 -7.93 5.26
CA VAL A 129 0.62 -8.61 5.71
C VAL A 129 -0.10 -7.77 6.76
N MET A 130 -1.45 -7.79 6.79
CA MET A 130 -2.20 -7.06 7.81
C MET A 130 -2.10 -7.78 9.17
N GLY A 131 -1.27 -7.23 10.07
CA GLY A 131 -0.91 -7.82 11.36
C GLY A 131 -2.05 -7.95 12.38
N THR A 132 -3.12 -7.17 12.25
CA THR A 132 -4.26 -7.19 13.18
C THR A 132 -5.23 -8.33 12.90
N LEU A 133 -5.19 -8.90 11.70
CA LEU A 133 -6.04 -10.01 11.27
C LEU A 133 -5.36 -11.36 11.49
N THR A 134 -6.15 -12.43 11.44
CA THR A 134 -5.65 -13.80 11.49
C THR A 134 -5.07 -14.25 10.14
N VAL A 135 -4.31 -15.35 10.13
CA VAL A 135 -3.80 -15.97 8.89
C VAL A 135 -4.95 -16.27 7.92
N ARG A 136 -6.00 -16.94 8.40
CA ARG A 136 -7.19 -17.29 7.62
C ARG A 136 -7.91 -16.05 7.07
N GLU A 137 -7.99 -14.98 7.85
CA GLU A 137 -8.63 -13.72 7.43
C GLU A 137 -7.86 -13.03 6.31
N ASN A 138 -6.53 -13.01 6.38
CA ASN A 138 -5.70 -12.47 5.31
C ASN A 138 -5.87 -13.28 4.00
N LEU A 139 -5.87 -14.61 4.08
CA LEU A 139 -6.12 -15.48 2.93
C LEU A 139 -7.54 -15.30 2.36
N ARG A 140 -8.57 -15.22 3.22
CA ARG A 140 -9.95 -14.92 2.82
C ARG A 140 -10.07 -13.58 2.12
N PHE A 141 -9.37 -12.55 2.61
CA PHE A 141 -9.38 -11.24 1.98
C PHE A 141 -8.76 -11.29 0.57
N SER A 142 -7.61 -11.95 0.41
CA SER A 142 -6.99 -12.15 -0.90
C SER A 142 -7.90 -12.94 -1.85
N ALA A 143 -8.46 -14.06 -1.38
CA ALA A 143 -9.40 -14.89 -2.16
C ALA A 143 -10.64 -14.10 -2.59
N ALA A 144 -11.22 -13.30 -1.70
CA ALA A 144 -12.44 -12.56 -1.98
C ALA A 144 -12.26 -11.53 -3.09
N LEU A 145 -11.10 -10.90 -3.19
CA LEU A 145 -10.84 -9.80 -4.11
C LEU A 145 -10.21 -10.23 -5.43
N ARG A 146 -9.37 -11.27 -5.42
CA ARG A 146 -8.61 -11.71 -6.59
C ARG A 146 -9.23 -12.88 -7.33
N LEU A 147 -9.99 -13.75 -6.65
CA LEU A 147 -10.72 -14.84 -7.33
C LEU A 147 -12.01 -14.31 -7.98
N PRO A 148 -12.36 -14.79 -9.19
CA PRO A 148 -13.59 -14.42 -9.88
C PRO A 148 -14.85 -14.60 -9.01
N LYS A 149 -15.87 -13.78 -9.27
CA LYS A 149 -17.18 -13.89 -8.59
C LYS A 149 -17.95 -15.16 -8.97
N SER A 150 -17.65 -15.76 -10.12
CA SER A 150 -18.25 -17.03 -10.58
C SER A 150 -17.95 -18.20 -9.63
N ILE A 151 -16.84 -18.15 -8.89
CA ILE A 151 -16.49 -19.16 -7.89
C ILE A 151 -17.34 -18.94 -6.63
N ARG A 152 -18.12 -19.96 -6.25
CA ARG A 152 -18.95 -19.93 -5.03
C ARG A 152 -18.07 -19.77 -3.79
N GLN A 153 -18.59 -19.06 -2.78
CA GLN A 153 -17.85 -18.78 -1.54
C GLN A 153 -17.34 -20.06 -0.85
N ARG A 154 -18.15 -21.13 -0.80
CA ARG A 154 -17.75 -22.43 -0.25
C ARG A 154 -16.49 -23.00 -0.91
N VAL A 155 -16.40 -22.92 -2.24
CA VAL A 155 -15.23 -23.39 -3.00
C VAL A 155 -14.00 -22.51 -2.71
N LYS A 156 -14.20 -21.19 -2.51
CA LYS A 156 -13.12 -20.30 -2.07
C LYS A 156 -12.61 -20.70 -0.69
N ASP A 157 -13.50 -20.98 0.26
CA ASP A 157 -13.12 -21.41 1.60
C ASP A 157 -12.41 -22.78 1.59
N GLU A 158 -12.90 -23.75 0.82
CA GLU A 158 -12.22 -25.06 0.65
C GLU A 158 -10.80 -24.89 0.07
N LYS A 159 -10.62 -23.99 -0.90
CA LYS A 159 -9.29 -23.65 -1.44
C LYS A 159 -8.37 -23.04 -0.39
N ILE A 160 -8.91 -22.17 0.48
CA ILE A 160 -8.14 -21.56 1.57
C ILE A 160 -7.70 -22.62 2.58
N GLU A 161 -8.58 -23.53 2.98
CA GLU A 161 -8.21 -24.62 3.90
C GLU A 161 -7.12 -25.51 3.31
N LYS A 162 -7.23 -25.84 2.03
CA LYS A 162 -6.21 -26.61 1.33
C LYS A 162 -4.85 -25.91 1.35
N LEU A 163 -4.83 -24.61 1.04
CA LEU A 163 -3.60 -23.82 1.08
C LEU A 163 -3.02 -23.70 2.49
N ILE A 164 -3.86 -23.54 3.52
CA ILE A 164 -3.40 -23.53 4.92
C ILE A 164 -2.69 -24.84 5.27
N GLN A 165 -3.21 -25.97 4.81
CA GLN A 165 -2.60 -27.29 5.01
C GLN A 165 -1.30 -27.44 4.20
N GLU A 166 -1.31 -27.11 2.91
CA GLU A 166 -0.14 -27.18 2.03
C GLU A 166 1.03 -26.32 2.55
N LEU A 167 0.72 -25.14 3.13
CA LEU A 167 1.73 -24.24 3.72
C LEU A 167 2.13 -24.63 5.15
N GLY A 168 1.53 -25.66 5.75
CA GLY A 168 1.80 -26.06 7.13
C GLY A 168 1.43 -24.98 8.16
N LEU A 169 0.33 -24.24 7.91
CA LEU A 169 -0.16 -23.13 8.74
C LEU A 169 -1.37 -23.52 9.60
N SER A 170 -1.82 -24.78 9.57
CA SER A 170 -3.05 -25.23 10.25
C SER A 170 -3.11 -24.88 11.74
N LYS A 171 -1.98 -24.97 12.46
CA LYS A 171 -1.91 -24.66 13.90
C LYS A 171 -2.09 -23.16 14.22
N VAL A 172 -1.78 -22.29 13.26
CA VAL A 172 -1.80 -20.83 13.41
C VAL A 172 -2.86 -20.16 12.52
N ALA A 173 -3.73 -20.94 11.89
CA ALA A 173 -4.74 -20.45 10.95
C ALA A 173 -5.62 -19.33 11.54
N ASP A 174 -6.02 -19.49 12.80
CA ASP A 174 -6.88 -18.54 13.51
C ASP A 174 -6.11 -17.66 14.50
N SER A 175 -4.77 -17.70 14.46
CA SER A 175 -3.89 -16.81 15.22
C SER A 175 -3.65 -15.50 14.47
N ARG A 176 -3.54 -14.39 15.21
CA ARG A 176 -3.21 -13.07 14.63
C ARG A 176 -1.78 -13.06 14.10
N VAL A 177 -1.58 -12.46 12.93
CA VAL A 177 -0.25 -12.34 12.30
C VAL A 177 0.71 -11.49 13.17
N GLY A 178 0.17 -10.52 13.91
CA GLY A 178 0.91 -9.63 14.79
C GLY A 178 1.45 -8.39 14.08
N THR A 179 1.63 -7.32 14.84
CA THR A 179 2.27 -6.08 14.40
C THR A 179 3.67 -5.97 15.02
N GLN A 180 4.37 -4.86 14.79
CA GLN A 180 5.65 -4.60 15.50
C GLN A 180 5.44 -4.41 17.01
N LEU A 181 4.25 -3.94 17.42
CA LEU A 181 3.89 -3.68 18.81
C LEU A 181 3.20 -4.86 19.48
N ILE A 182 2.46 -5.67 18.71
CA ILE A 182 1.68 -6.80 19.21
C ILE A 182 2.27 -8.09 18.65
N ARG A 183 2.80 -8.92 19.55
CA ARG A 183 3.33 -10.25 19.19
C ARG A 183 2.25 -11.08 18.49
N GLY A 184 2.65 -11.75 17.41
CA GLY A 184 1.80 -12.70 16.67
C GLY A 184 2.57 -13.97 16.32
N ILE A 185 2.30 -14.51 15.14
CA ILE A 185 2.97 -15.69 14.59
C ILE A 185 4.48 -15.46 14.35
N SER A 186 5.23 -16.54 14.18
CA SER A 186 6.67 -16.49 13.89
C SER A 186 6.98 -15.88 12.52
N GLY A 187 8.23 -15.45 12.29
CA GLY A 187 8.68 -14.91 11.01
C GLY A 187 8.48 -15.88 9.83
N GLY A 188 8.79 -17.16 10.02
CA GLY A 188 8.56 -18.19 9.00
C GLY A 188 7.08 -18.44 8.69
N GLU A 189 6.21 -18.42 9.70
CA GLU A 189 4.75 -18.53 9.49
C GLU A 189 4.19 -17.30 8.79
N ARG A 190 4.71 -16.11 9.12
CA ARG A 190 4.38 -14.86 8.43
C ARG A 190 4.79 -14.91 6.96
N LYS A 191 6.01 -15.39 6.66
CA LYS A 191 6.49 -15.55 5.29
C LYS A 191 5.61 -16.51 4.48
N ARG A 192 5.28 -17.67 5.07
CA ARG A 192 4.36 -18.65 4.46
C ARG A 192 2.96 -18.09 4.26
N THR A 193 2.45 -17.26 5.18
CA THR A 193 1.18 -16.56 5.02
C THR A 193 1.23 -15.61 3.81
N ASN A 194 2.32 -14.86 3.65
CA ASN A 194 2.53 -13.96 2.51
C ASN A 194 2.58 -14.72 1.17
N ILE A 195 3.32 -15.83 1.12
CA ILE A 195 3.34 -16.74 -0.03
C ILE A 195 1.91 -17.25 -0.33
N GLY A 196 1.16 -17.67 0.69
CA GLY A 196 -0.21 -18.16 0.54
C GLY A 196 -1.19 -17.13 -0.02
N MET A 197 -1.03 -15.85 0.35
CA MET A 197 -1.86 -14.77 -0.20
C MET A 197 -1.65 -14.58 -1.71
N GLU A 198 -0.47 -14.88 -2.23
CA GLU A 198 -0.16 -14.84 -3.66
C GLU A 198 -0.53 -16.13 -4.38
N LEU A 199 -0.45 -17.28 -3.72
CA LEU A 199 -0.84 -18.58 -4.27
C LEU A 199 -2.35 -18.77 -4.43
N ILE A 200 -3.17 -17.96 -3.76
CA ILE A 200 -4.64 -18.12 -3.79
C ILE A 200 -5.23 -18.07 -5.21
N ILE A 201 -4.57 -17.37 -6.14
CA ILE A 201 -5.00 -17.28 -7.54
C ILE A 201 -4.48 -18.41 -8.43
N ASP A 202 -3.75 -19.38 -7.86
CA ASP A 202 -2.98 -20.40 -8.60
C ASP A 202 -2.17 -19.79 -9.75
N PRO A 203 -1.24 -18.86 -9.45
CA PRO A 203 -0.51 -18.17 -10.50
C PRO A 203 0.39 -19.15 -11.28
N PRO A 204 0.49 -19.02 -12.61
CA PRO A 204 1.37 -19.87 -13.41
C PRO A 204 2.86 -19.65 -13.10
N VAL A 205 3.21 -18.40 -12.73
CA VAL A 205 4.55 -17.99 -12.35
C VAL A 205 4.50 -17.28 -11.00
N LEU A 206 5.36 -17.70 -10.08
CA LEU A 206 5.52 -17.11 -8.76
C LEU A 206 6.91 -16.48 -8.64
N PHE A 207 6.95 -15.19 -8.35
CA PHE A 207 8.17 -14.43 -8.10
C PHE A 207 8.36 -14.22 -6.59
N LEU A 208 9.56 -14.40 -6.06
CA LEU A 208 9.86 -14.12 -4.65
C LEU A 208 11.15 -13.31 -4.52
N ASP A 209 11.05 -12.13 -3.93
CA ASP A 209 12.23 -11.32 -3.63
C ASP A 209 12.76 -11.68 -2.25
N GLU A 210 13.95 -12.27 -2.22
CA GLU A 210 14.68 -12.70 -1.02
C GLU A 210 13.82 -13.40 0.05
N PRO A 211 13.22 -14.56 -0.27
CA PRO A 211 12.25 -15.20 0.62
C PRO A 211 12.85 -15.75 1.93
N THR A 212 14.18 -15.82 2.03
CA THR A 212 14.91 -16.34 3.20
C THR A 212 15.45 -15.24 4.12
N THR A 213 15.37 -13.97 3.72
CA THR A 213 15.93 -12.86 4.50
C THR A 213 15.17 -12.68 5.81
N GLY A 214 15.89 -12.55 6.92
CA GLY A 214 15.32 -12.42 8.27
C GLY A 214 14.81 -13.72 8.89
N LEU A 215 15.03 -14.88 8.26
CA LEU A 215 14.72 -16.19 8.81
C LEU A 215 15.98 -16.88 9.33
N ASP A 216 15.84 -17.69 10.39
CA ASP A 216 16.89 -18.62 10.77
C ASP A 216 17.04 -19.73 9.72
N ALA A 217 18.19 -20.40 9.72
CA ALA A 217 18.54 -21.36 8.69
C ALA A 217 17.56 -22.54 8.57
N SER A 218 16.99 -23.01 9.69
CA SER A 218 16.07 -24.15 9.67
C SER A 218 14.74 -23.75 9.04
N THR A 219 14.23 -22.58 9.41
CA THR A 219 12.99 -22.00 8.87
C THR A 219 13.15 -21.64 7.40
N ALA A 220 14.29 -21.05 6.99
CA ALA A 220 14.59 -20.78 5.59
C ALA A 220 14.57 -22.05 4.74
N ASN A 221 15.20 -23.14 5.22
CA ASN A 221 15.18 -24.42 4.52
C ASN A 221 13.76 -25.00 4.40
N SER A 222 12.94 -24.88 5.45
CA SER A 222 11.54 -25.33 5.42
C SER A 222 10.71 -24.56 4.38
N VAL A 223 10.91 -23.24 4.26
CA VAL A 223 10.24 -22.42 3.23
C VAL A 223 10.69 -22.84 1.83
N LEU A 224 11.98 -23.11 1.62
CA LEU A 224 12.51 -23.50 0.32
C LEU A 224 12.06 -24.90 -0.10
N MET A 225 12.00 -25.86 0.83
CA MET A 225 11.44 -27.20 0.57
C MET A 225 9.98 -27.13 0.12
N LEU A 226 9.19 -26.23 0.72
CA LEU A 226 7.82 -25.96 0.30
C LEU A 226 7.77 -25.37 -1.11
N LEU A 227 8.63 -24.40 -1.43
CA LEU A 227 8.73 -23.84 -2.78
C LEU A 227 9.15 -24.94 -3.78
N LYS A 228 10.12 -25.78 -3.44
CA LYS A 228 10.57 -26.89 -4.28
C LYS A 228 9.45 -27.88 -4.56
N SER A 229 8.70 -28.32 -3.55
CA SER A 229 7.53 -29.19 -3.73
C SER A 229 6.47 -28.58 -4.67
N MET A 230 6.25 -27.26 -4.59
CA MET A 230 5.35 -26.57 -5.50
C MET A 230 5.89 -26.46 -6.94
N ALA A 231 7.20 -26.27 -7.09
CA ALA A 231 7.87 -26.27 -8.38
C ALA A 231 7.81 -27.66 -9.04
N ASP A 232 8.07 -28.73 -8.28
CA ASP A 232 7.98 -30.12 -8.74
C ASP A 232 6.54 -30.50 -9.16
N SER A 233 5.54 -29.79 -8.63
CA SER A 233 4.14 -29.91 -9.07
C SER A 233 3.85 -29.22 -10.42
N GLY A 234 4.87 -28.68 -11.10
CA GLY A 234 4.79 -28.07 -12.43
C GLY A 234 4.67 -26.54 -12.43
N ARG A 235 4.97 -25.86 -11.32
CA ARG A 235 4.96 -24.39 -11.25
C ARG A 235 6.32 -23.79 -11.58
N THR A 236 6.31 -22.60 -12.14
CA THR A 236 7.54 -21.83 -12.39
C THR A 236 7.76 -20.86 -11.25
N ILE A 237 8.79 -21.12 -10.46
CA ILE A 237 9.14 -20.31 -9.30
C ILE A 237 10.46 -19.63 -9.60
N ILE A 238 10.48 -18.30 -9.46
CA ILE A 238 11.66 -17.47 -9.70
C ILE A 238 11.92 -16.69 -8.43
N LEU A 239 13.07 -16.88 -7.81
CA LEU A 239 13.42 -16.22 -6.56
C LEU A 239 14.78 -15.56 -6.61
N SER A 240 14.91 -14.39 -5.99
CA SER A 240 16.22 -13.84 -5.64
C SER A 240 16.66 -14.40 -4.29
N ILE A 241 17.94 -14.71 -4.12
CA ILE A 241 18.48 -15.16 -2.83
C ILE A 241 19.88 -14.59 -2.61
N HIS A 242 20.22 -14.37 -1.34
CA HIS A 242 21.54 -13.89 -0.91
C HIS A 242 22.18 -14.96 -0.02
N GLN A 243 23.39 -15.41 -0.36
CA GLN A 243 24.19 -16.37 0.41
C GLN A 243 23.40 -17.60 0.93
N PRO A 244 22.82 -18.43 0.04
CA PRO A 244 22.09 -19.62 0.46
C PRO A 244 23.04 -20.68 1.04
N ARG A 245 22.59 -21.40 2.06
CA ARG A 245 23.28 -22.60 2.54
C ARG A 245 23.32 -23.69 1.46
N TYR A 246 24.30 -24.57 1.56
CA TYR A 246 24.45 -25.71 0.64
C TYR A 246 23.15 -26.53 0.47
N SER A 247 22.44 -26.81 1.57
CA SER A 247 21.18 -27.58 1.53
C SER A 247 20.08 -26.89 0.71
N ILE A 248 20.10 -25.56 0.62
CA ILE A 248 19.17 -24.77 -0.20
C ILE A 248 19.68 -24.74 -1.64
N TYR A 249 20.98 -24.52 -1.84
CA TYR A 249 21.59 -24.50 -3.17
C TYR A 249 21.31 -25.79 -3.97
N GLN A 250 21.40 -26.96 -3.32
CA GLN A 250 21.13 -28.25 -3.95
C GLN A 250 19.69 -28.39 -4.50
N GLN A 251 18.74 -27.59 -4.03
CA GLN A 251 17.34 -27.67 -4.45
C GLN A 251 17.05 -26.88 -5.73
N PHE A 252 17.96 -26.03 -6.18
CA PHE A 252 17.74 -25.21 -7.38
C PHE A 252 17.83 -26.04 -8.65
N ASP A 253 16.89 -25.81 -9.56
CA ASP A 253 16.88 -26.42 -10.89
C ASP A 253 17.70 -25.56 -11.87
N SER A 254 17.59 -24.23 -11.75
CA SER A 254 18.36 -23.27 -12.53
C SER A 254 18.97 -22.19 -11.64
N LEU A 255 20.17 -21.72 -12.01
CA LEU A 255 20.87 -20.64 -11.35
C LEU A 255 21.20 -19.52 -12.36
N THR A 256 20.97 -18.29 -11.93
CA THR A 256 21.32 -17.06 -12.66
C THR A 256 22.24 -16.22 -11.76
N LEU A 257 23.46 -15.94 -12.21
CA LEU A 257 24.45 -15.14 -11.48
C LEU A 257 24.57 -13.73 -12.06
N LEU A 258 24.34 -12.71 -11.21
CA LEU A 258 24.37 -11.30 -11.59
C LEU A 258 25.45 -10.51 -10.87
N VAL A 259 26.16 -9.68 -11.64
CA VAL A 259 27.26 -8.83 -11.19
C VAL A 259 27.17 -7.48 -11.88
N GLY A 260 27.11 -6.38 -11.11
CA GLY A 260 26.98 -5.04 -11.70
C GLY A 260 25.76 -4.82 -12.62
N GLY A 261 24.74 -5.67 -12.58
CA GLY A 261 23.59 -5.68 -13.52
C GLY A 261 23.79 -6.57 -14.75
N ARG A 262 24.95 -7.20 -14.89
CA ARG A 262 25.32 -8.06 -16.02
C ARG A 262 25.26 -9.53 -15.65
N LEU A 263 25.04 -10.36 -16.65
CA LEU A 263 24.94 -11.80 -16.49
C LEU A 263 26.31 -12.46 -16.59
N VAL A 264 26.67 -13.25 -15.57
CA VAL A 264 27.93 -14.03 -15.52
C VAL A 264 27.68 -15.52 -15.74
N TYR A 265 26.48 -15.99 -15.41
CA TYR A 265 26.07 -17.36 -15.64
C TYR A 265 24.55 -17.45 -15.67
N HIS A 266 24.00 -18.24 -16.59
CA HIS A 266 22.61 -18.67 -16.56
C HIS A 266 22.50 -20.08 -17.12
N GLY A 267 21.95 -21.00 -16.33
CA GLY A 267 21.86 -22.39 -16.71
C GLY A 267 21.40 -23.31 -15.58
N PRO A 268 21.61 -24.63 -15.71
CA PRO A 268 21.34 -25.60 -14.64
C PRO A 268 22.21 -25.35 -13.41
N ALA A 269 21.62 -25.37 -12.21
CA ALA A 269 22.38 -25.09 -10.99
C ALA A 269 23.55 -26.07 -10.80
N GLN A 270 23.32 -27.36 -11.05
CA GLN A 270 24.33 -28.42 -10.87
C GLN A 270 25.54 -28.26 -11.80
N GLY A 271 25.36 -27.67 -13.00
CA GLY A 271 26.44 -27.44 -13.97
C GLY A 271 27.27 -26.18 -13.69
N THR A 272 26.97 -25.42 -12.62
CA THR A 272 27.66 -24.16 -12.33
C THR A 272 29.10 -24.39 -11.87
N LEU A 273 29.35 -25.43 -11.07
CA LEU A 273 30.72 -25.77 -10.59
C LEU A 273 31.65 -26.15 -11.75
N ASP A 274 31.14 -26.92 -12.72
CA ASP A 274 31.90 -27.33 -13.90
C ASP A 274 32.28 -26.12 -14.76
N TYR A 275 31.35 -25.18 -14.92
CA TYR A 275 31.59 -23.92 -15.63
C TYR A 275 32.72 -23.11 -14.99
N PHE A 276 32.69 -22.87 -13.68
CA PHE A 276 33.77 -22.13 -13.00
C PHE A 276 35.10 -22.89 -13.01
N SER A 277 35.07 -24.22 -12.95
CA SER A 277 36.28 -25.05 -13.05
C SER A 277 36.95 -24.91 -14.42
N GLN A 278 36.17 -24.84 -15.51
CA GLN A 278 36.68 -24.59 -16.87
C GLN A 278 37.32 -23.21 -17.02
N LEU A 279 36.86 -22.22 -16.26
CA LEU A 279 37.45 -20.88 -16.19
C LEU A 279 38.71 -20.81 -15.32
N GLY A 280 39.11 -21.91 -14.68
CA GLY A 280 40.27 -22.00 -13.78
C GLY A 280 39.97 -21.70 -12.32
N TYR A 281 38.70 -21.59 -11.93
CA TYR A 281 38.30 -21.41 -10.53
C TYR A 281 37.81 -22.74 -9.94
N THR A 282 38.60 -23.34 -9.05
CA THR A 282 38.24 -24.57 -8.34
C THR A 282 37.67 -24.29 -6.96
N CYS A 283 36.47 -24.81 -6.69
CA CYS A 283 35.86 -24.78 -5.36
C CYS A 283 36.48 -25.89 -4.48
N GLN A 284 36.86 -25.57 -3.25
CA GLN A 284 37.35 -26.57 -2.31
C GLN A 284 36.21 -27.48 -1.83
N PRO A 285 36.44 -28.78 -1.57
CA PRO A 285 35.37 -29.75 -1.24
C PRO A 285 34.52 -29.40 -0.02
N HIS A 286 35.04 -28.63 0.93
CA HIS A 286 34.36 -28.23 2.17
C HIS A 286 33.71 -26.85 2.10
N ASN A 287 33.89 -26.13 0.99
CA ASN A 287 33.32 -24.80 0.81
C ASN A 287 31.90 -24.92 0.23
N ASN A 288 31.04 -23.99 0.63
CA ASN A 288 29.73 -23.85 0.04
C ASN A 288 29.87 -23.29 -1.39
N PRO A 289 29.42 -24.00 -2.44
CA PRO A 289 29.48 -23.52 -3.81
C PRO A 289 28.86 -22.14 -4.00
N ALA A 290 27.74 -21.86 -3.34
CA ALA A 290 27.06 -20.58 -3.47
C ALA A 290 27.90 -19.41 -2.92
N ASP A 291 28.62 -19.63 -1.82
CA ASP A 291 29.53 -18.63 -1.25
C ASP A 291 30.75 -18.46 -2.15
N PHE A 292 31.31 -19.58 -2.64
CA PHE A 292 32.40 -19.56 -3.62
C PHE A 292 32.05 -18.76 -4.89
N PHE A 293 30.86 -18.94 -5.46
CA PHE A 293 30.43 -18.14 -6.63
C PHE A 293 30.39 -16.65 -6.31
N LEU A 294 29.92 -16.28 -5.11
CA LEU A 294 29.87 -14.90 -4.66
C LEU A 294 31.28 -14.31 -4.42
N ASP A 295 32.21 -15.10 -3.88
CA ASP A 295 33.59 -14.67 -3.65
C ASP A 295 34.35 -14.46 -4.98
N VAL A 296 34.10 -15.30 -5.98
CA VAL A 296 34.68 -15.16 -7.32
C VAL A 296 34.16 -13.90 -8.01
N ILE A 297 32.85 -13.65 -7.97
CA ILE A 297 32.26 -12.47 -8.61
C ILE A 297 32.59 -11.15 -7.88
N ASN A 298 32.86 -11.19 -6.58
CA ASN A 298 33.25 -10.03 -5.78
C ASN A 298 34.77 -9.76 -5.82
N GLY A 299 35.56 -10.60 -6.49
CA GLY A 299 37.01 -10.45 -6.58
C GLY A 299 37.77 -10.83 -5.30
N ASP A 300 37.11 -11.42 -4.29
CA ASP A 300 37.73 -11.83 -3.03
C ASP A 300 38.61 -13.08 -3.17
N SER A 301 38.37 -13.91 -4.19
CA SER A 301 39.26 -15.02 -4.60
C SER A 301 40.53 -14.51 -5.32
N THR A 302 41.30 -13.70 -4.60
CA THR A 302 42.54 -13.01 -5.03
C THR A 302 43.69 -13.95 -5.44
N ALA A 303 43.63 -15.24 -5.12
CA ALA A 303 44.71 -16.18 -5.39
C ALA A 303 44.88 -16.57 -6.88
N VAL A 304 43.83 -16.43 -7.71
CA VAL A 304 43.90 -16.81 -9.15
C VAL A 304 44.00 -15.57 -10.06
N ALA A 305 43.42 -14.44 -9.66
CA ALA A 305 43.46 -13.20 -10.46
C ALA A 305 44.86 -12.55 -10.48
N LEU A 306 45.62 -12.63 -9.38
CA LEU A 306 46.95 -12.02 -9.29
C LEU A 306 48.01 -12.73 -10.14
N ASN A 307 47.85 -14.03 -10.43
CA ASN A 307 48.85 -14.77 -11.21
C ASN A 307 48.77 -14.52 -12.72
N ASN A 308 47.68 -13.94 -13.23
CA ASN A 308 47.48 -13.70 -14.68
C ASN A 308 47.46 -12.21 -15.08
N LEU A 309 47.44 -11.28 -14.11
CA LEU A 309 47.51 -9.85 -14.39
C LEU A 309 48.97 -9.41 -14.51
N ASN A 310 49.57 -9.62 -15.68
CA ASN A 310 50.80 -8.95 -16.07
C ASN A 310 50.52 -7.43 -16.18
N PHE A 311 50.63 -6.71 -15.06
CA PHE A 311 50.62 -5.24 -15.06
C PHE A 311 51.92 -4.72 -15.69
N ASN A 312 51.95 -4.67 -17.02
CA ASN A 312 52.97 -3.96 -17.76
C ASN A 312 52.74 -2.44 -17.60
N GLY A 313 53.29 -1.84 -16.53
CA GLY A 313 53.67 -0.42 -16.49
C GLY A 313 52.55 0.63 -16.34
N ALA A 314 51.41 0.30 -15.71
CA ALA A 314 50.36 1.27 -15.37
C ALA A 314 50.41 1.65 -13.87
N PRO A 315 49.96 2.86 -13.46
CA PRO A 315 49.92 3.27 -12.05
C PRO A 315 49.09 2.30 -11.20
N GLU A 316 49.45 2.14 -9.93
CA GLU A 316 48.79 1.19 -9.02
C GLU A 316 47.26 1.27 -9.11
N PRO A 317 46.58 0.18 -9.52
CA PRO A 317 45.14 0.19 -9.73
C PRO A 317 44.43 0.30 -8.37
N THR A 318 43.38 1.13 -8.32
CA THR A 318 42.47 1.16 -7.17
C THR A 318 41.70 -0.16 -7.08
N PRO A 319 41.27 -0.61 -5.89
CA PRO A 319 40.48 -1.84 -5.74
C PRO A 319 39.24 -1.90 -6.64
N GLU A 320 38.65 -0.73 -6.91
CA GLU A 320 37.48 -0.57 -7.77
C GLU A 320 37.77 -0.89 -9.25
N SER A 321 38.94 -0.55 -9.79
CA SER A 321 39.27 -0.82 -11.20
C SER A 321 39.65 -2.27 -11.45
N ILE A 322 40.24 -2.94 -10.44
CA ILE A 322 40.51 -4.39 -10.49
C ILE A 322 39.18 -5.15 -10.52
N LEU A 323 38.22 -4.74 -9.69
CA LEU A 323 36.90 -5.36 -9.65
C LEU A 323 36.19 -5.25 -11.01
N GLU A 324 36.12 -4.05 -11.59
CA GLU A 324 35.51 -3.84 -12.93
C GLU A 324 36.15 -4.72 -14.00
N CYS A 325 37.48 -4.90 -13.98
CA CYS A 325 38.18 -5.76 -14.94
C CYS A 325 37.82 -7.25 -14.78
N ILE A 326 37.67 -7.74 -13.55
CA ILE A 326 37.23 -9.11 -13.27
C ILE A 326 35.78 -9.31 -13.73
N GLU A 327 34.89 -8.35 -13.44
CA GLU A 327 33.49 -8.41 -13.87
C GLU A 327 33.40 -8.49 -15.41
N ASP A 328 34.14 -7.63 -16.11
CA ASP A 328 34.16 -7.56 -17.57
C ASP A 328 34.60 -8.90 -18.18
N ARG A 329 35.68 -9.48 -17.65
CA ARG A 329 36.20 -10.78 -18.09
C ARG A 329 35.17 -11.89 -17.89
N LEU A 330 34.57 -12.00 -16.70
CA LEU A 330 33.57 -13.05 -16.42
C LEU A 330 32.34 -12.94 -17.34
N VAL A 331 31.91 -11.72 -17.66
CA VAL A 331 30.80 -11.47 -18.59
C VAL A 331 31.18 -11.86 -20.02
N GLU A 332 32.40 -11.58 -20.46
CA GLU A 332 32.89 -11.94 -21.80
C GLU A 332 33.02 -13.46 -21.97
N GLU A 333 33.60 -14.14 -20.99
CA GLU A 333 33.71 -15.60 -20.98
C GLU A 333 32.34 -16.28 -21.05
N TYR A 334 31.35 -15.76 -20.31
CA TYR A 334 30.00 -16.28 -20.38
C TYR A 334 29.38 -16.13 -21.78
N LYS A 335 29.54 -14.97 -22.43
CA LYS A 335 29.05 -14.73 -23.80
C LYS A 335 29.70 -15.65 -24.83
N ASN A 336 30.95 -16.04 -24.61
CA ASN A 336 31.69 -16.96 -25.48
C ASN A 336 31.40 -18.44 -25.17
N SER A 337 30.76 -18.74 -24.03
CA SER A 337 30.48 -20.11 -23.61
C SER A 337 29.47 -20.85 -24.50
N ALA A 338 29.55 -22.17 -24.52
CA ALA A 338 28.57 -23.03 -25.20
C ALA A 338 27.15 -22.89 -24.61
N ILE A 339 27.06 -22.62 -23.29
CA ILE A 339 25.80 -22.48 -22.55
C ILE A 339 25.02 -21.26 -23.05
N TYR A 340 25.70 -20.12 -23.20
CA TYR A 340 25.09 -18.91 -23.74
C TYR A 340 24.63 -19.10 -25.19
N ASN A 341 25.46 -19.70 -26.03
CA ASN A 341 25.11 -19.97 -27.43
C ASN A 341 23.91 -20.90 -27.57
N GLN A 342 23.79 -21.93 -26.72
CA GLN A 342 22.63 -22.81 -26.68
C GLN A 342 21.36 -22.05 -26.26
N THR A 343 21.44 -21.27 -25.19
CA THR A 343 20.33 -20.45 -24.69
C THR A 343 19.86 -19.45 -25.75
N LYS A 344 20.79 -18.78 -26.42
CA LYS A 344 20.50 -17.82 -27.49
C LYS A 344 19.79 -18.46 -28.67
N ARG A 345 20.24 -19.62 -29.14
CA ARG A 345 19.57 -20.38 -30.21
C ARG A 345 18.14 -20.78 -29.83
N GLU A 346 17.93 -21.11 -28.56
CA GLU A 346 16.60 -21.47 -28.07
C GLU A 346 15.68 -20.24 -27.97
N LEU A 347 16.20 -19.10 -27.50
CA LEU A 347 15.48 -17.83 -27.50
C LEU A 347 15.05 -17.42 -28.92
N GLU A 348 15.95 -17.55 -29.90
CA GLU A 348 15.65 -17.28 -31.32
C GLU A 348 14.52 -18.18 -31.85
N ARG A 349 14.46 -19.45 -31.44
CA ARG A 349 13.35 -20.36 -31.80
C ARG A 349 12.02 -19.93 -31.18
N ILE A 350 12.02 -19.49 -29.93
CA ILE A 350 10.81 -19.01 -29.25
C ILE A 350 10.26 -17.77 -29.96
N VAL A 351 11.13 -16.85 -30.38
CA VAL A 351 10.73 -15.64 -31.13
C VAL A 351 10.25 -15.99 -32.54
N GLN A 352 10.92 -16.90 -33.25
CA GLN A 352 10.50 -17.35 -34.59
C GLN A 352 9.13 -18.05 -34.59
N GLY A 353 8.74 -18.67 -33.47
CA GLY A 353 7.41 -19.25 -33.27
C GLY A 353 6.30 -18.23 -33.01
N GLN A 354 6.58 -16.92 -33.00
CA GLN A 354 5.54 -15.90 -32.90
C GLN A 354 4.68 -15.89 -34.17
N ASP A 355 3.44 -16.36 -34.05
CA ASP A 355 2.37 -15.79 -34.85
C ASP A 355 2.30 -14.29 -34.51
N ASN A 356 2.27 -13.42 -35.52
CA ASN A 356 2.19 -11.95 -35.42
C ASN A 356 0.87 -11.49 -34.78
N SER A 357 0.61 -11.89 -33.54
CA SER A 357 -0.50 -11.48 -32.71
C SER A 357 -0.26 -10.03 -32.31
N THR A 358 -1.15 -9.16 -32.78
CA THR A 358 -1.23 -7.73 -32.51
C THR A 358 -0.86 -7.38 -31.06
N ARG A 359 0.15 -6.51 -30.91
CA ARG A 359 0.51 -5.88 -29.62
C ARG A 359 -0.77 -5.38 -28.94
N PRO A 360 -1.08 -5.79 -27.69
CA PRO A 360 -2.28 -5.33 -27.02
C PRO A 360 -2.18 -3.80 -26.81
N LYS A 361 -3.10 -3.08 -27.46
CA LYS A 361 -3.29 -1.64 -27.23
C LYS A 361 -3.86 -1.46 -25.82
N SER A 362 -3.12 -0.72 -25.00
CA SER A 362 -3.51 -0.24 -23.66
C SER A 362 -3.47 -1.26 -22.51
N ARG A 363 -2.67 -0.92 -21.49
CA ARG A 363 -2.62 -1.59 -20.17
C ARG A 363 -3.88 -1.27 -19.36
N THR A 364 -5.03 -1.83 -19.72
CA THR A 364 -6.24 -1.71 -18.89
C THR A 364 -6.19 -2.76 -17.79
N ILE A 365 -5.99 -2.32 -16.53
CA ILE A 365 -6.07 -3.21 -15.36
C ILE A 365 -7.51 -3.71 -15.25
N THR A 366 -7.76 -4.96 -15.67
CA THR A 366 -9.03 -5.64 -15.48
C THR A 366 -9.00 -6.33 -14.12
N TYR A 367 -9.80 -5.82 -13.18
CA TYR A 367 -9.95 -6.45 -11.87
C TYR A 367 -10.91 -7.64 -11.97
N SER A 368 -10.62 -8.72 -11.26
CA SER A 368 -11.47 -9.93 -11.20
C SER A 368 -12.86 -9.67 -10.60
N THR A 369 -13.02 -8.59 -9.85
CA THR A 369 -14.22 -8.28 -9.05
C THR A 369 -14.75 -6.87 -9.30
N SER A 370 -16.05 -6.68 -9.10
CA SER A 370 -16.73 -5.38 -9.26
C SER A 370 -16.36 -4.36 -8.17
N PHE A 371 -16.53 -3.06 -8.46
CA PHE A 371 -16.26 -1.97 -7.50
C PHE A 371 -16.98 -2.15 -6.15
N CYS A 372 -18.29 -2.43 -6.15
CA CYS A 372 -19.07 -2.57 -4.91
C CYS A 372 -18.59 -3.75 -4.05
N HIS A 373 -18.25 -4.88 -4.69
CA HIS A 373 -17.67 -6.04 -4.01
C HIS A 373 -16.34 -5.69 -3.35
N GLN A 374 -15.45 -5.03 -4.08
CA GLN A 374 -14.17 -4.54 -3.53
C GLN A 374 -14.40 -3.59 -2.36
N PHE A 375 -15.30 -2.62 -2.52
CA PHE A 375 -15.64 -1.64 -1.50
C PHE A 375 -16.14 -2.28 -0.21
N ASN A 376 -17.08 -3.23 -0.29
CA ASN A 376 -17.61 -3.89 0.88
C ASN A 376 -16.50 -4.65 1.66
N TRP A 377 -15.65 -5.40 0.96
CA TRP A 377 -14.56 -6.15 1.61
C TRP A 377 -13.49 -5.26 2.22
N VAL A 378 -13.06 -4.21 1.51
CA VAL A 378 -12.04 -3.27 2.00
C VAL A 378 -12.59 -2.43 3.17
N LEU A 379 -13.85 -2.00 3.10
CA LEU A 379 -14.52 -1.27 4.18
C LEU A 379 -14.68 -2.16 5.42
N ARG A 380 -15.22 -3.38 5.26
CA ARG A 380 -15.39 -4.33 6.37
C ARG A 380 -14.04 -4.67 7.02
N ARG A 381 -13.00 -4.90 6.23
CA ARG A 381 -11.64 -5.13 6.74
C ARG A 381 -11.14 -3.92 7.52
N THR A 382 -11.32 -2.71 7.00
CA THR A 382 -10.87 -1.47 7.63
C THR A 382 -11.60 -1.22 8.95
N PHE A 383 -12.91 -1.36 8.99
CA PHE A 383 -13.71 -1.24 10.22
C PHE A 383 -13.26 -2.27 11.26
N ARG A 384 -13.08 -3.54 10.85
CA ARG A 384 -12.60 -4.58 11.75
C ARG A 384 -11.22 -4.26 12.29
N ASN A 385 -10.29 -3.84 11.43
CA ASN A 385 -8.95 -3.41 11.84
C ASN A 385 -9.00 -2.29 12.90
N ARG A 386 -9.87 -1.30 12.70
CA ARG A 386 -10.07 -0.20 13.66
C ARG A 386 -10.66 -0.69 14.99
N MET A 387 -11.69 -1.54 14.97
CA MET A 387 -12.28 -2.09 16.19
C MET A 387 -11.32 -2.98 16.97
N LEU A 388 -10.46 -3.74 16.27
CA LEU A 388 -9.45 -4.59 16.89
C LEU A 388 -8.28 -3.78 17.47
N ASN A 389 -7.96 -2.62 16.90
CA ASN A 389 -7.00 -1.67 17.48
C ASN A 389 -7.67 -0.82 18.58
N ARG A 390 -8.02 -1.49 19.68
CA ARG A 390 -8.76 -0.91 20.80
C ARG A 390 -8.02 0.26 21.46
N GLN A 391 -6.69 0.21 21.52
CA GLN A 391 -5.90 1.22 22.24
C GLN A 391 -6.09 2.63 21.70
N THR A 392 -5.98 2.82 20.37
CA THR A 392 -6.10 4.15 19.75
C THR A 392 -7.51 4.72 19.91
N LEU A 393 -8.55 3.90 19.72
CA LEU A 393 -9.94 4.36 19.83
C LEU A 393 -10.28 4.80 21.26
N PHE A 394 -9.92 4.00 22.26
CA PHE A 394 -10.20 4.33 23.67
C PHE A 394 -9.38 5.52 24.15
N ALA A 395 -8.10 5.61 23.77
CA ALA A 395 -7.26 6.76 24.12
C ALA A 395 -7.84 8.07 23.54
N GLN A 396 -8.28 8.05 22.29
CA GLN A 396 -8.84 9.24 21.65
C GLN A 396 -10.15 9.69 22.29
N ILE A 397 -11.07 8.77 22.56
CA ILE A 397 -12.32 9.11 23.27
C ILE A 397 -12.02 9.65 24.67
N GLY A 398 -11.08 9.05 25.41
CA GLY A 398 -10.69 9.50 26.74
C GLY A 398 -10.12 10.91 26.75
N VAL A 399 -9.20 11.23 25.84
CA VAL A 399 -8.63 12.59 25.69
C VAL A 399 -9.72 13.60 25.33
N VAL A 400 -10.65 13.23 24.45
CA VAL A 400 -11.73 14.13 24.03
C VAL A 400 -12.73 14.42 25.15
N ILE A 401 -13.10 13.42 25.95
CA ILE A 401 -13.95 13.63 27.14
C ILE A 401 -13.24 14.54 28.14
N PHE A 402 -11.97 14.26 28.44
CA PHE A 402 -11.18 15.08 29.33
C PHE A 402 -11.13 16.54 28.87
N LEU A 403 -10.85 16.76 27.59
CA LEU A 403 -10.80 18.10 27.02
C LEU A 403 -12.17 18.79 27.04
N ALA A 404 -13.26 18.07 26.75
CA ALA A 404 -14.62 18.61 26.81
C ALA A 404 -14.99 19.06 28.23
N LEU A 405 -14.63 18.27 29.25
CA LEU A 405 -14.84 18.62 30.65
C LEU A 405 -14.02 19.85 31.06
N VAL A 406 -12.76 19.94 30.65
CA VAL A 406 -11.91 21.10 30.95
C VAL A 406 -12.47 22.37 30.31
N VAL A 407 -12.83 22.31 29.03
CA VAL A 407 -13.43 23.47 28.33
C VAL A 407 -14.76 23.86 28.95
N GLY A 408 -15.63 22.88 29.21
CA GLY A 408 -16.91 23.09 29.86
C GLY A 408 -16.77 23.67 31.27
N ALA A 409 -15.72 23.31 32.01
CA ALA A 409 -15.46 23.85 33.34
C ALA A 409 -14.90 25.28 33.32
N ILE A 410 -14.04 25.62 32.34
CA ILE A 410 -13.48 26.98 32.19
C ILE A 410 -14.58 27.98 31.85
N PHE A 411 -15.50 27.60 30.97
CA PHE A 411 -16.61 28.45 30.53
C PHE A 411 -17.94 28.00 31.13
N PHE A 412 -17.93 27.49 32.36
CA PHE A 412 -19.11 26.89 32.98
C PHE A 412 -20.23 27.92 33.17
N GLY A 413 -21.43 27.61 32.66
CA GLY A 413 -22.64 28.40 32.86
C GLY A 413 -22.48 29.88 32.51
N VAL A 414 -22.19 30.20 31.24
CA VAL A 414 -22.00 31.57 30.79
C VAL A 414 -23.29 32.39 30.96
N GLU A 415 -23.15 33.57 31.58
CA GLU A 415 -24.24 34.51 31.86
C GLU A 415 -24.62 35.37 30.64
N ASP A 416 -25.83 35.93 30.64
CA ASP A 416 -26.34 36.81 29.57
C ASP A 416 -26.04 38.29 29.84
N ASN A 417 -24.78 38.60 30.17
CA ASN A 417 -24.25 39.95 30.35
C ASN A 417 -23.18 40.29 29.29
N LEU A 418 -22.67 41.52 29.29
CA LEU A 418 -21.67 41.96 28.30
C LEU A 418 -20.38 41.12 28.33
N SER A 419 -19.92 40.71 29.52
CA SER A 419 -18.81 39.75 29.67
C SER A 419 -19.14 38.36 29.11
N GLY A 420 -20.42 37.98 29.17
CA GLY A 420 -20.96 36.74 28.62
C GLY A 420 -20.77 36.64 27.12
N ILE A 421 -20.91 37.73 26.38
CA ILE A 421 -20.62 37.78 24.93
C ILE A 421 -19.18 37.32 24.66
N GLN A 422 -18.21 37.91 25.38
CA GLN A 422 -16.80 37.58 25.20
C GLN A 422 -16.50 36.12 25.61
N ASN A 423 -17.11 35.63 26.69
CA ASN A 423 -16.96 34.26 27.16
C ASN A 423 -17.56 33.23 26.18
N ARG A 424 -18.79 33.46 25.68
CA ARG A 424 -19.43 32.63 24.65
C ARG A 424 -18.56 32.59 23.39
N ARG A 425 -18.13 33.77 22.91
CA ARG A 425 -17.29 33.89 21.72
C ARG A 425 -15.95 33.17 21.86
N GLY A 426 -15.28 33.34 23.00
CA GLY A 426 -14.02 32.67 23.32
C GLY A 426 -14.16 31.14 23.36
N ALA A 427 -15.25 30.65 23.97
CA ALA A 427 -15.56 29.22 24.02
C ALA A 427 -15.80 28.65 22.61
N LEU A 428 -16.63 29.29 21.79
CA LEU A 428 -16.92 28.87 20.41
C LEU A 428 -15.67 28.85 19.53
N PHE A 429 -14.78 29.84 19.69
CA PHE A 429 -13.49 29.87 19.01
C PHE A 429 -12.57 28.72 19.43
N PHE A 430 -12.46 28.46 20.73
CA PHE A 430 -11.66 27.35 21.24
C PHE A 430 -12.17 26.02 20.69
N ILE A 431 -13.48 25.79 20.74
CA ILE A 431 -14.13 24.57 20.25
C ILE A 431 -13.82 24.36 18.76
N THR A 432 -14.03 25.39 17.94
CA THR A 432 -13.80 25.33 16.50
C THR A 432 -12.33 25.09 16.16
N THR A 433 -11.42 25.79 16.86
CA THR A 433 -9.97 25.66 16.68
C THR A 433 -9.49 24.27 17.09
N ASN A 434 -9.99 23.76 18.21
CA ASN A 434 -9.68 22.42 18.69
C ASN A 434 -10.06 21.33 17.68
N GLN A 435 -11.19 21.46 16.98
CA GLN A 435 -11.55 20.52 15.91
C GLN A 435 -10.53 20.52 14.75
N CYS A 436 -9.99 21.69 14.41
CA CYS A 436 -8.96 21.80 13.37
C CYS A 436 -7.67 21.12 13.81
N PHE A 437 -7.15 21.40 15.00
CA PHE A 437 -5.91 20.77 15.48
C PHE A 437 -6.05 19.27 15.73
N SER A 438 -7.22 18.83 16.18
CA SER A 438 -7.51 17.40 16.33
C SER A 438 -7.40 16.62 15.02
N SER A 439 -7.59 17.28 13.86
CA SER A 439 -7.51 16.66 12.53
C SER A 439 -6.10 16.22 12.13
N ILE A 440 -5.04 16.76 12.77
CA ILE A 440 -3.63 16.45 12.47
C ILE A 440 -3.34 14.95 12.57
N SER A 441 -4.00 14.25 13.51
CA SER A 441 -3.88 12.79 13.67
C SER A 441 -4.25 11.98 12.41
N SER A 442 -5.03 12.53 11.47
CA SER A 442 -5.35 11.84 10.21
C SER A 442 -4.18 11.79 9.21
N ALA A 443 -3.09 12.51 9.47
CA ALA A 443 -1.88 12.51 8.64
C ALA A 443 -1.31 11.09 8.46
N GLU A 444 -1.36 10.28 9.52
CA GLU A 444 -0.80 8.94 9.56
C GLU A 444 -1.54 7.94 8.65
N LEU A 445 -2.80 8.22 8.31
CA LEU A 445 -3.70 7.28 7.64
C LEU A 445 -3.09 6.69 6.35
N PHE A 446 -2.61 7.55 5.46
CA PHE A 446 -2.04 7.13 4.18
C PHE A 446 -0.53 6.86 4.25
N ILE A 447 0.18 7.44 5.21
CA ILE A 447 1.63 7.30 5.33
C ILE A 447 1.98 5.91 5.88
N THR A 448 1.36 5.49 6.98
CA THR A 448 1.68 4.23 7.66
C THR A 448 1.30 3.01 6.83
N GLU A 449 0.14 3.05 6.17
CA GLU A 449 -0.34 1.93 5.34
C GLU A 449 0.15 1.99 3.89
N ARG A 450 1.02 2.94 3.53
CA ARG A 450 1.47 3.13 2.13
C ARG A 450 2.06 1.87 1.52
N LYS A 451 2.93 1.17 2.25
CA LYS A 451 3.56 -0.08 1.77
C LYS A 451 2.50 -1.16 1.46
N LEU A 452 1.53 -1.33 2.35
CA LEU A 452 0.41 -2.26 2.18
C LEU A 452 -0.45 -1.89 0.97
N PHE A 453 -0.85 -0.61 0.88
CA PHE A 453 -1.64 -0.11 -0.24
C PHE A 453 -0.96 -0.32 -1.59
N VAL A 454 0.32 0.06 -1.71
CA VAL A 454 1.07 -0.07 -2.97
C VAL A 454 1.19 -1.53 -3.37
N HIS A 455 1.51 -2.41 -2.42
CA HIS A 455 1.60 -3.85 -2.67
C HIS A 455 0.27 -4.43 -3.16
N GLU A 456 -0.82 -4.22 -2.42
CA GLU A 456 -2.15 -4.75 -2.76
C GLU A 456 -2.69 -4.16 -4.08
N TYR A 457 -2.42 -2.88 -4.36
CA TYR A 457 -2.79 -2.24 -5.62
C TYR A 457 -2.05 -2.86 -6.82
N ILE A 458 -0.74 -3.06 -6.70
CA ILE A 458 0.07 -3.64 -7.78
C ILE A 458 -0.31 -5.11 -8.01
N SER A 459 -0.57 -5.87 -6.94
CA SER A 459 -1.05 -7.25 -7.00
C SER A 459 -2.53 -7.40 -7.42
N GLY A 460 -3.22 -6.29 -7.72
CA GLY A 460 -4.55 -6.32 -8.32
C GLY A 460 -5.72 -6.57 -7.37
N TYR A 461 -5.57 -6.30 -6.07
CA TYR A 461 -6.64 -6.55 -5.08
C TYR A 461 -7.84 -5.60 -5.30
N TYR A 462 -7.59 -4.30 -5.45
CA TYR A 462 -8.66 -3.31 -5.53
C TYR A 462 -8.23 -2.01 -6.25
N ARG A 463 -9.21 -1.22 -6.67
CA ARG A 463 -8.99 0.11 -7.24
C ARG A 463 -8.55 1.13 -6.20
N VAL A 464 -7.82 2.16 -6.63
CA VAL A 464 -7.43 3.29 -5.75
C VAL A 464 -8.65 3.96 -5.12
N SER A 465 -9.73 4.14 -5.89
CA SER A 465 -10.97 4.76 -5.39
C SER A 465 -11.64 3.95 -4.28
N VAL A 466 -11.60 2.62 -4.36
CA VAL A 466 -12.12 1.73 -3.31
C VAL A 466 -11.35 1.92 -2.01
N TYR A 467 -10.02 1.88 -2.10
CA TYR A 467 -9.15 2.08 -0.94
C TYR A 467 -9.38 3.46 -0.31
N PHE A 468 -9.33 4.51 -1.13
CA PHE A 468 -9.51 5.88 -0.68
C PHE A 468 -10.85 6.07 0.05
N LEU A 469 -11.96 5.69 -0.59
CA LEU A 469 -13.29 5.87 -0.01
C LEU A 469 -13.47 5.05 1.28
N SER A 470 -12.99 3.80 1.30
CA SER A 470 -13.10 2.94 2.48
C SER A 470 -12.32 3.50 3.68
N LYS A 471 -11.12 4.03 3.42
CA LYS A 471 -10.26 4.62 4.45
C LYS A 471 -10.80 5.94 4.97
N VAL A 472 -11.20 6.84 4.07
CA VAL A 472 -11.81 8.13 4.42
C VAL A 472 -13.08 7.92 5.23
N LEU A 473 -13.98 7.03 4.79
CA LEU A 473 -15.23 6.75 5.50
C LEU A 473 -14.98 6.18 6.91
N SER A 474 -14.00 5.28 7.05
CA SER A 474 -13.63 4.73 8.35
C SER A 474 -12.95 5.74 9.27
N ASP A 475 -12.17 6.68 8.75
CA ASP A 475 -11.55 7.73 9.56
C ASP A 475 -12.59 8.72 10.05
N ILE A 476 -13.43 9.21 9.12
CA ILE A 476 -14.52 10.16 9.39
C ILE A 476 -15.44 9.60 10.47
N LEU A 477 -15.97 8.39 10.31
CA LEU A 477 -16.96 7.84 11.22
C LEU A 477 -16.41 7.64 12.65
N PHE A 478 -15.27 6.96 12.78
CA PHE A 478 -14.77 6.53 14.09
C PHE A 478 -13.92 7.57 14.80
N LEU A 479 -13.12 8.36 14.07
CA LEU A 479 -12.15 9.29 14.67
C LEU A 479 -12.59 10.75 14.60
N ARG A 480 -13.67 11.08 13.89
CA ARG A 480 -14.21 12.45 13.78
C ARG A 480 -15.64 12.55 14.30
N THR A 481 -16.56 11.79 13.74
CA THR A 481 -17.99 11.88 14.09
C THR A 481 -18.24 11.49 15.54
N ILE A 482 -17.79 10.30 15.98
CA ILE A 482 -18.03 9.83 17.35
C ILE A 482 -17.40 10.76 18.39
N PRO A 483 -16.10 11.13 18.31
CA PRO A 483 -15.52 12.05 19.28
C PRO A 483 -16.13 13.46 19.21
N GLY A 484 -16.49 13.95 18.01
CA GLY A 484 -17.17 15.24 17.85
C GLY A 484 -18.53 15.28 18.55
N ILE A 485 -19.34 14.22 18.42
CA ILE A 485 -20.62 14.09 19.13
C ILE A 485 -20.38 14.09 20.64
N VAL A 486 -19.45 13.26 21.13
CA VAL A 486 -19.15 13.16 22.58
C VAL A 486 -18.69 14.51 23.13
N PHE A 487 -17.78 15.19 22.43
CA PHE A 487 -17.29 16.51 22.81
C PHE A 487 -18.43 17.53 22.89
N SER A 488 -19.25 17.62 21.84
CA SER A 488 -20.36 18.58 21.77
C SER A 488 -21.43 18.31 22.82
N CYS A 489 -21.78 17.05 23.08
CA CYS A 489 -22.74 16.69 24.12
C CYS A 489 -22.29 17.07 25.53
N VAL A 490 -20.98 17.12 25.80
CA VAL A 490 -20.47 17.53 27.12
C VAL A 490 -20.31 19.05 27.18
N ALA A 491 -19.56 19.63 26.23
CA ALA A 491 -19.20 21.03 26.26
C ALA A 491 -20.43 21.96 26.10
N TYR A 492 -21.37 21.65 25.21
CA TYR A 492 -22.51 22.53 24.91
C TYR A 492 -23.37 22.84 26.14
N TRP A 493 -23.71 21.80 26.90
CA TRP A 493 -24.57 21.91 28.08
C TRP A 493 -23.81 22.44 29.31
N MET A 494 -22.53 22.11 29.47
CA MET A 494 -21.71 22.67 30.55
C MET A 494 -21.49 24.18 30.39
N ILE A 495 -21.30 24.64 29.16
CA ILE A 495 -21.09 26.07 28.88
C ILE A 495 -22.38 26.87 29.09
N GLY A 496 -23.56 26.25 28.96
CA GLY A 496 -24.83 26.98 29.02
C GLY A 496 -25.13 27.74 27.72
N LEU A 497 -24.82 27.13 26.57
CA LEU A 497 -25.22 27.65 25.25
C LEU A 497 -26.74 27.60 25.06
N LYS A 498 -27.26 28.26 24.02
CA LYS A 498 -28.70 28.44 23.80
C LYS A 498 -29.50 27.13 23.88
N ALA A 499 -30.39 27.00 24.87
CA ALA A 499 -31.09 25.75 25.20
C ALA A 499 -32.25 25.39 24.25
N SER A 500 -31.99 25.24 22.95
CA SER A 500 -32.93 24.73 21.95
C SER A 500 -32.38 23.49 21.24
N VAL A 501 -33.27 22.56 20.90
CA VAL A 501 -32.92 21.32 20.19
C VAL A 501 -32.37 21.64 18.80
N GLU A 502 -32.97 22.60 18.10
CA GLU A 502 -32.53 23.03 16.78
C GLU A 502 -31.12 23.61 16.81
N THR A 503 -30.85 24.52 17.75
CA THR A 503 -29.54 25.18 17.89
C THR A 503 -28.45 24.20 18.27
N PHE A 504 -28.76 23.18 19.07
CA PHE A 504 -27.82 22.11 19.39
C PHE A 504 -27.44 21.29 18.14
N PHE A 505 -28.40 20.90 17.31
CA PHE A 505 -28.09 20.09 16.11
C PHE A 505 -27.37 20.90 15.03
N ILE A 506 -27.70 22.19 14.86
CA ILE A 506 -26.96 23.09 13.96
C ILE A 506 -25.51 23.23 14.46
N PHE A 507 -25.31 23.49 15.76
CA PHE A 507 -23.98 23.54 16.37
C PHE A 507 -23.20 22.24 16.14
N LEU A 508 -23.82 21.09 16.44
CA LEU A 508 -23.19 19.78 16.23
C LEU A 508 -22.79 19.59 14.77
N PHE A 509 -23.68 19.93 13.82
CA PHE A 509 -23.42 19.85 12.40
C PHE A 509 -22.26 20.75 11.98
N SER A 510 -22.22 22.01 12.45
CA SER A 510 -21.13 22.95 12.17
C SER A 510 -19.77 22.42 12.66
N ILE A 511 -19.70 21.96 13.91
CA ILE A 511 -18.46 21.45 14.53
C ILE A 511 -17.96 20.17 13.83
N VAL A 512 -18.87 19.26 13.49
CA VAL A 512 -18.52 18.05 12.74
C VAL A 512 -18.04 18.39 11.32
N LEU A 513 -18.68 19.34 10.64
CA LEU A 513 -18.31 19.74 9.29
C LEU A 513 -16.94 20.45 9.25
N VAL A 514 -16.64 21.28 10.26
CA VAL A 514 -15.29 21.86 10.46
C VAL A 514 -14.25 20.75 10.61
N SER A 515 -14.53 19.75 11.45
CA SER A 515 -13.65 18.59 11.64
C SER A 515 -13.41 17.85 10.32
N TYR A 516 -14.44 17.63 9.51
CA TYR A 516 -14.32 16.94 8.21
C TYR A 516 -13.50 17.75 7.19
N THR A 517 -13.71 19.07 7.16
CA THR A 517 -12.97 19.96 6.26
C THR A 517 -11.49 19.98 6.63
N ALA A 518 -11.18 20.10 7.93
CA ALA A 518 -9.82 20.07 8.46
C ALA A 518 -9.13 18.72 8.20
N THR A 519 -9.83 17.60 8.41
CA THR A 519 -9.33 16.26 8.08
C THR A 519 -9.07 16.11 6.58
N SER A 520 -9.96 16.60 5.72
CA SER A 520 -9.78 16.53 4.27
C SER A 520 -8.53 17.30 3.83
N MET A 521 -8.30 18.49 4.41
CA MET A 521 -7.07 19.25 4.20
C MET A 521 -5.83 18.49 4.68
N THR A 522 -5.87 17.90 5.88
CA THR A 522 -4.79 17.06 6.40
C THR A 522 -4.45 15.91 5.44
N LEU A 523 -5.46 15.21 4.94
CA LEU A 523 -5.28 14.11 3.97
C LEU A 523 -4.70 14.59 2.64
N ALA A 524 -5.09 15.79 2.18
CA ALA A 524 -4.55 16.39 0.96
C ALA A 524 -3.06 16.76 1.12
N ILE A 525 -2.65 17.22 2.30
CA ILE A 525 -1.26 17.54 2.61
C ILE A 525 -0.44 16.26 2.81
N SER A 526 -0.98 15.24 3.48
CA SER A 526 -0.22 14.03 3.84
C SER A 526 -0.07 13.00 2.71
N ALA A 527 -0.97 13.00 1.70
CA ALA A 527 -1.03 11.94 0.69
C ALA A 527 0.26 11.74 -0.14
N ASP A 528 1.10 12.77 -0.31
CA ASP A 528 2.37 12.71 -1.04
C ASP A 528 3.61 12.65 -0.12
N GLN A 529 3.42 12.75 1.19
CA GLN A 529 4.51 12.77 2.15
C GLN A 529 5.00 11.34 2.45
N THR A 530 6.30 11.22 2.72
CA THR A 530 6.93 9.96 3.16
C THR A 530 7.07 9.88 4.67
N ALA A 531 7.09 11.04 5.36
CA ALA A 531 7.28 11.13 6.79
C ALA A 531 6.17 11.97 7.43
N VAL A 532 5.60 11.46 8.53
CA VAL A 532 4.52 12.10 9.28
C VAL A 532 4.95 13.46 9.85
N GLY A 533 6.20 13.56 10.35
CA GLY A 533 6.71 14.80 10.93
C GLY A 533 6.69 16.00 9.98
N ILE A 534 7.04 15.78 8.70
CA ILE A 534 7.01 16.83 7.66
C ILE A 534 5.57 17.29 7.43
N ALA A 535 4.63 16.34 7.31
CA ALA A 535 3.23 16.63 7.11
C ALA A 535 2.65 17.45 8.29
N ASN A 536 2.99 17.07 9.53
CA ASN A 536 2.52 17.77 10.74
C ASN A 536 3.02 19.22 10.83
N ILE A 537 4.24 19.50 10.40
CA ILE A 537 4.78 20.88 10.35
C ILE A 537 3.94 21.74 9.40
N PHE A 538 3.70 21.27 8.17
CA PHE A 538 2.88 21.99 7.20
C PHE A 538 1.45 22.22 7.68
N MET A 539 0.84 21.22 8.33
CA MET A 539 -0.52 21.34 8.87
C MET A 539 -0.60 22.35 10.01
N THR A 540 0.30 22.26 11.00
CA THR A 540 0.31 23.16 12.16
C THR A 540 0.50 24.60 11.72
N ILE A 541 1.47 24.87 10.83
CA ILE A 541 1.68 26.23 10.29
C ILE A 541 0.43 26.71 9.55
N SER A 542 -0.17 25.86 8.72
CA SER A 542 -1.40 26.23 7.99
C SER A 542 -2.55 26.57 8.94
N PHE A 543 -2.79 25.76 9.98
CA PHE A 543 -3.86 26.02 10.94
C PHE A 543 -3.61 27.26 11.80
N VAL A 544 -2.36 27.53 12.19
CA VAL A 544 -2.00 28.76 12.91
C VAL A 544 -2.29 29.99 12.04
N ILE A 545 -1.91 29.96 10.76
CA ILE A 545 -2.22 31.06 9.82
C ILE A 545 -3.74 31.23 9.69
N MET A 546 -4.48 30.13 9.50
CA MET A 546 -5.95 30.19 9.38
C MET A 546 -6.62 30.72 10.66
N MET A 547 -6.07 30.39 11.84
CA MET A 547 -6.55 30.86 13.13
C MET A 547 -6.43 32.38 13.28
N ILE A 548 -5.38 33.01 12.74
CA ILE A 548 -5.21 34.48 12.74
C ILE A 548 -6.38 35.14 11.98
N PHE A 549 -6.80 34.55 10.85
CA PHE A 549 -7.90 35.04 10.01
C PHE A 549 -9.29 34.50 10.41
N SER A 550 -9.43 33.91 11.60
CA SER A 550 -10.70 33.37 12.12
C SER A 550 -11.74 34.46 12.41
N GLY A 551 -11.29 35.68 12.73
CA GLY A 551 -12.15 36.81 13.09
C GLY A 551 -12.19 37.16 14.58
N LEU A 552 -11.60 36.34 15.45
CA LEU A 552 -11.51 36.65 16.88
C LEU A 552 -10.28 37.52 17.22
N LEU A 553 -9.09 37.11 16.77
CA LEU A 553 -7.81 37.75 17.14
C LEU A 553 -7.58 39.07 16.42
N VAL A 554 -8.06 39.17 15.18
CA VAL A 554 -7.93 40.34 14.33
C VAL A 554 -9.29 40.66 13.78
N ASN A 555 -9.70 41.93 13.90
CA ASN A 555 -10.94 42.41 13.32
C ASN A 555 -10.80 42.44 11.80
N LEU A 556 -11.50 41.54 11.11
CA LEU A 556 -11.32 41.27 9.68
C LEU A 556 -11.53 42.47 8.75
N PRO A 557 -12.47 43.40 8.99
CA PRO A 557 -12.61 44.62 8.20
C PRO A 557 -11.42 45.58 8.31
N SER A 558 -10.57 45.44 9.34
CA SER A 558 -9.38 46.29 9.54
C SER A 558 -8.11 45.74 8.87
N VAL A 559 -8.18 44.54 8.28
CA VAL A 559 -7.05 43.89 7.60
C VAL A 559 -6.82 44.54 6.24
N ALA A 560 -5.56 44.80 5.90
CA ALA A 560 -5.16 45.36 4.60
C ALA A 560 -5.72 44.55 3.42
N ASP A 561 -6.22 45.23 2.39
CA ASP A 561 -6.96 44.61 1.28
C ASP A 561 -6.19 43.48 0.56
N TRP A 562 -4.87 43.61 0.46
CA TRP A 562 -4.01 42.60 -0.18
C TRP A 562 -3.89 41.28 0.60
N LEU A 563 -4.17 41.27 1.91
CA LEU A 563 -4.23 40.07 2.76
C LEU A 563 -5.66 39.59 3.01
N ASN A 564 -6.66 40.44 2.75
CA ASN A 564 -8.05 40.20 3.12
C ASN A 564 -8.63 38.93 2.46
N TRP A 565 -8.14 38.52 1.29
CA TRP A 565 -8.59 37.30 0.62
C TRP A 565 -8.21 36.00 1.37
N LEU A 566 -7.18 36.01 2.21
CA LEU A 566 -6.75 34.83 2.98
C LEU A 566 -7.82 34.35 3.95
N LYS A 567 -8.71 35.25 4.39
CA LYS A 567 -9.84 34.90 5.26
C LYS A 567 -10.76 33.86 4.62
N TYR A 568 -10.89 33.84 3.29
CA TYR A 568 -11.73 32.88 2.58
C TYR A 568 -11.13 31.47 2.53
N LEU A 569 -9.84 31.32 2.85
CA LEU A 569 -9.18 30.02 2.99
C LEU A 569 -9.25 29.48 4.43
N SER A 570 -9.67 30.29 5.40
CA SER A 570 -9.69 29.91 6.81
C SER A 570 -10.86 29.00 7.15
N ILE A 571 -10.58 27.73 7.44
CA ILE A 571 -11.56 26.76 7.93
C ILE A 571 -12.17 27.21 9.28
N PRO A 572 -11.37 27.63 10.29
CA PRO A 572 -11.90 28.11 11.57
C PRO A 572 -12.83 29.31 11.43
N ARG A 573 -12.62 30.20 10.45
CA ARG A 573 -13.49 31.36 10.21
C ARG A 573 -14.92 30.90 9.92
N TYR A 574 -15.12 30.06 8.90
CA TYR A 574 -16.47 29.60 8.53
C TYR A 574 -17.14 28.82 9.67
N GLY A 575 -16.36 28.01 10.38
CA GLY A 575 -16.82 27.29 11.56
C GLY A 575 -17.31 28.24 12.66
N LEU A 576 -16.46 29.21 13.03
CA LEU A 576 -16.74 30.18 14.09
C LEU A 576 -17.94 31.04 13.73
N THR A 577 -17.98 31.62 12.53
CA THR A 577 -19.09 32.47 12.08
C THR A 577 -20.41 31.70 12.07
N ALA A 578 -20.43 30.43 11.67
CA ALA A 578 -21.64 29.60 11.70
C ALA A 578 -22.15 29.37 13.12
N VAL A 579 -21.26 29.05 14.06
CA VAL A 579 -21.67 28.83 15.46
C VAL A 579 -21.98 30.13 16.21
N GLU A 580 -21.34 31.25 15.84
CA GLU A 580 -21.67 32.58 16.35
C GLU A 580 -23.08 33.01 15.93
N ILE A 581 -23.45 32.86 14.65
CA ILE A 581 -24.83 33.14 14.18
C ILE A 581 -25.84 32.27 14.93
N ASN A 582 -25.57 30.96 15.02
CA ASN A 582 -26.47 30.01 15.67
C ASN A 582 -26.66 30.29 17.18
N GLU A 583 -25.62 30.79 17.86
CA GLU A 583 -25.66 31.10 19.29
C GLU A 583 -26.28 32.47 19.57
N PHE A 584 -25.80 33.53 18.91
CA PHE A 584 -26.12 34.91 19.29
C PHE A 584 -27.48 35.40 18.77
N THR A 585 -27.99 34.86 17.65
CA THR A 585 -29.30 35.29 17.12
C THR A 585 -30.42 35.00 18.12
N GLY A 586 -31.17 36.04 18.49
CA GLY A 586 -32.27 36.00 19.45
C GLY A 586 -31.85 36.09 20.93
N LEU A 587 -30.58 36.34 21.23
CA LEU A 587 -30.10 36.61 22.59
C LEU A 587 -30.05 38.11 22.90
N ILE A 588 -30.31 38.47 24.14
CA ILE A 588 -30.25 39.84 24.65
C ILE A 588 -29.29 39.87 25.83
N PHE A 589 -28.28 40.74 25.78
CA PHE A 589 -27.26 40.86 26.81
C PHE A 589 -27.42 42.19 27.52
N CYS A 590 -27.68 42.16 28.82
CA CYS A 590 -27.89 43.37 29.61
C CYS A 590 -26.89 43.48 30.75
N ASP A 591 -26.39 44.69 30.99
CA ASP A 591 -25.53 45.01 32.13
C ASP A 591 -26.09 46.21 32.91
N THR A 592 -25.95 46.17 34.23
CA THR A 592 -26.44 47.22 35.13
C THR A 592 -25.28 48.15 35.45
N LYS A 593 -25.17 49.28 34.72
CA LYS A 593 -24.12 50.27 35.00
C LYS A 593 -24.59 51.28 36.05
N ASN A 594 -23.95 51.25 37.22
CA ASN A 594 -24.12 52.26 38.26
C ASN A 594 -23.41 53.56 37.86
N THR A 595 -24.12 54.44 37.15
CA THR A 595 -23.63 55.81 36.89
C THR A 595 -24.44 56.76 37.76
N THR A 596 -23.75 57.46 38.67
CA THR A 596 -24.25 58.48 39.61
C THR A 596 -25.77 58.71 39.62
N ARG A 597 -26.47 57.99 40.51
CA ARG A 597 -27.88 58.13 40.93
C ARG A 597 -29.00 57.67 39.99
N ILE A 598 -28.72 57.05 38.83
CA ILE A 598 -29.77 56.36 38.03
C ILE A 598 -29.24 55.00 37.57
N GLU A 599 -29.90 53.91 37.99
CA GLU A 599 -29.65 52.58 37.44
C GLU A 599 -30.11 52.55 35.97
N ARG A 600 -29.16 52.53 35.03
CA ARG A 600 -29.45 52.43 33.61
C ARG A 600 -28.99 51.08 33.09
N GLN A 601 -29.95 50.23 32.77
CA GLN A 601 -29.69 48.95 32.13
C GLN A 601 -29.29 49.20 30.67
N VAL A 602 -28.06 48.84 30.31
CA VAL A 602 -27.58 48.91 28.92
C VAL A 602 -27.71 47.51 28.36
N CYS A 603 -28.61 47.34 27.39
CA CYS A 603 -28.81 46.08 26.70
C CYS A 603 -28.29 46.18 25.26
N SER A 604 -27.59 45.15 24.81
CA SER A 604 -27.18 44.94 23.42
C SER A 604 -27.79 43.63 22.92
N THR A 605 -28.29 43.63 21.69
CA THR A 605 -28.80 42.39 21.08
C THR A 605 -27.65 41.59 20.49
N GLY A 606 -27.81 40.27 20.38
CA GLY A 606 -26.84 39.44 19.68
C GLY A 606 -26.69 39.82 18.21
N GLU A 607 -27.76 40.30 17.58
CA GLU A 607 -27.78 40.82 16.21
C GLU A 607 -26.92 42.08 16.07
N ASP A 608 -26.99 43.01 17.02
CA ASP A 608 -26.13 44.20 17.04
C ASP A 608 -24.66 43.77 17.09
N PHE A 609 -24.32 42.84 17.98
CA PHE A 609 -22.97 42.28 18.08
C PHE A 609 -22.51 41.62 16.77
N LEU A 610 -23.33 40.79 16.14
CA LEU A 610 -23.00 40.15 14.86
C LEU A 610 -22.78 41.20 13.74
N SER A 611 -23.60 42.25 13.71
CA SER A 611 -23.47 43.34 12.75
C SER A 611 -22.17 44.13 12.92
N GLU A 612 -21.74 44.38 14.17
CA GLU A 612 -20.46 45.04 14.49
C GLU A 612 -19.25 44.22 14.03
N GLN A 613 -19.36 42.88 14.06
CA GLN A 613 -18.33 41.97 13.52
C GLN A 613 -18.38 41.83 11.99
N GLY A 614 -19.37 42.44 11.33
CA GLY A 614 -19.58 42.31 9.88
C GLY A 614 -20.08 40.92 9.47
N ILE A 615 -20.82 40.25 10.35
CA ILE A 615 -21.38 38.92 10.12
C ILE A 615 -22.83 39.07 9.64
N ASP A 616 -23.12 38.52 8.46
CA ASP A 616 -24.49 38.36 7.97
C ASP A 616 -25.18 37.24 8.78
N TYR A 617 -26.15 37.61 9.61
CA TYR A 617 -26.93 36.70 10.45
C TYR A 617 -28.22 36.21 9.78
N SER A 618 -28.42 36.50 8.48
CA SER A 618 -29.54 35.95 7.72
C SER A 618 -29.47 34.41 7.64
N THR A 619 -30.57 33.77 7.24
CA THR A 619 -30.59 32.32 6.97
C THR A 619 -29.53 31.93 5.94
N TRP A 620 -29.33 32.74 4.91
CA TRP A 620 -28.24 32.54 3.95
C TRP A 620 -26.87 32.72 4.62
N GLY A 621 -26.75 33.73 5.47
CA GLY A 621 -25.60 34.02 6.32
C GLY A 621 -25.07 32.80 7.09
N LEU A 622 -25.97 31.98 7.63
CA LEU A 622 -25.65 30.73 8.32
C LEU A 622 -25.22 29.62 7.33
N TRP A 623 -26.00 29.37 6.28
CA TRP A 623 -25.78 28.23 5.38
C TRP A 623 -24.65 28.44 4.38
N GLN A 624 -24.28 29.67 4.03
CA GLN A 624 -23.13 29.96 3.18
C GLN A 624 -21.82 29.41 3.78
N ASN A 625 -21.68 29.46 5.12
CA ASN A 625 -20.51 28.94 5.81
C ASN A 625 -20.43 27.41 5.68
N HIS A 626 -21.56 26.73 5.84
CA HIS A 626 -21.66 25.28 5.68
C HIS A 626 -21.39 24.86 4.23
N LEU A 627 -21.93 25.60 3.26
CA LEU A 627 -21.67 25.36 1.84
C LEU A 627 -20.19 25.54 1.51
N ALA A 628 -19.55 26.60 2.01
CA ALA A 628 -18.12 26.85 1.83
C ALA A 628 -17.27 25.70 2.39
N LEU A 629 -17.54 25.27 3.63
CA LEU A 629 -16.87 24.11 4.25
C LEU A 629 -17.08 22.81 3.45
N GLY A 630 -18.29 22.58 2.95
CA GLY A 630 -18.61 21.44 2.07
C GLY A 630 -17.82 21.46 0.76
N ILE A 631 -17.72 22.62 0.10
CA ILE A 631 -16.93 22.81 -1.12
C ILE A 631 -15.44 22.58 -0.84
N MET A 632 -14.90 23.16 0.24
CA MET A 632 -13.51 22.96 0.65
C MET A 632 -13.20 21.48 0.93
N THR A 633 -14.11 20.79 1.63
CA THR A 633 -14.03 19.35 1.89
C THR A 633 -13.90 18.58 0.57
N LEU A 634 -14.78 18.84 -0.40
CA LEU A 634 -14.76 18.16 -1.69
C LEU A 634 -13.45 18.43 -2.45
N ILE A 635 -13.00 19.69 -2.52
CA ILE A 635 -11.75 20.07 -3.19
C ILE A 635 -10.56 19.33 -2.58
N PHE A 636 -10.42 19.33 -1.25
CA PHE A 636 -9.31 18.67 -0.59
C PHE A 636 -9.34 17.15 -0.75
N LEU A 637 -10.52 16.52 -0.69
CA LEU A 637 -10.63 15.07 -0.96
C LEU A 637 -10.28 14.72 -2.41
N ILE A 638 -10.64 15.56 -3.39
CA ILE A 638 -10.23 15.38 -4.78
C ILE A 638 -8.70 15.48 -4.90
N ILE A 639 -8.07 16.49 -4.28
CA ILE A 639 -6.61 16.63 -4.28
C ILE A 639 -5.94 15.40 -3.65
N ALA A 640 -6.42 14.95 -2.48
CA ALA A 640 -5.91 13.77 -1.80
C ALA A 640 -6.02 12.51 -2.68
N TYR A 641 -7.17 12.32 -3.34
CA TYR A 641 -7.38 11.21 -4.26
C TYR A 641 -6.46 11.26 -5.48
N LEU A 642 -6.30 12.43 -6.10
CA LEU A 642 -5.42 12.61 -7.26
C LEU A 642 -3.95 12.35 -6.88
N LYS A 643 -3.49 12.88 -5.75
CA LYS A 643 -2.15 12.59 -5.21
C LYS A 643 -1.93 11.08 -5.03
N LEU A 644 -2.87 10.38 -4.41
CA LEU A 644 -2.78 8.94 -4.20
C LEU A 644 -2.84 8.15 -5.53
N ARG A 645 -3.64 8.62 -6.49
CA ARG A 645 -3.79 7.99 -7.82
C ARG A 645 -2.50 8.11 -8.64
N PHE A 646 -1.87 9.27 -8.62
CA PHE A 646 -0.68 9.59 -9.42
C PHE A 646 0.65 9.41 -8.68
N ILE A 647 0.61 8.95 -7.42
CA ILE A 647 1.82 8.60 -6.69
C ILE A 647 2.64 7.59 -7.50
N LYS A 648 3.97 7.76 -7.52
CA LYS A 648 4.87 6.76 -8.09
C LYS A 648 4.74 5.49 -7.25
N LYS A 649 4.16 4.46 -7.86
CA LYS A 649 3.93 3.14 -7.24
C LYS A 649 5.07 2.17 -7.52
N PHE A 650 5.85 2.46 -8.57
CA PHE A 650 7.06 1.73 -8.93
C PHE A 650 8.25 2.58 -8.52
N THR A 651 9.21 1.95 -7.84
CA THR A 651 10.50 2.54 -7.45
C THR A 651 11.62 1.99 -8.31
#